data_AF-A0A7G5K082-F1
#
_entry.id   AF-A0A7G5K082-F1
#
_cell.length_a   1.000
_cell.length_b   1.000
_cell.length_c   1.000
_cell.angle_alpha   90.00
_cell.angle_beta   90.00
_cell.angle_gamma   90.00
#
_symmetry.space_group_name_H-M   'P 1'
#
loop_
_entity.id
_entity.type
_entity.pdbx_description
1 polymer ?
#
loop_
_entity_poly.entity_id
_entity_poly.type
_entity_poly.pdbx_seq_one_letter_code
_entity_poly.pdbx_strand_id
1 'polypeptide(L)'
;MSSANTVYTGVWTNWSHGRIRGATLTLPQEYAGLLTAFLAIFVSFAGTMMWRILCFIIHQNNTTPPSEKRDFLHHSRQVILRNSGSGTAAAWAFTTLAWNAGRKAPRALLRILPLVLLALLNVALFGVSGVFTSYVTKVPGNTTIILGPHCGGAEGTPAADPGGIYLSKVLEDTKQAAAYAKQCYQGSSSLACGTYVRQSLPFTTQQNVSCPFAKGLCRFNDQSAFAMDTGLLDSHDDFGINAPPKNRIKFRRLTTCSPIYGADFGSDRDEPGLGTVVYINAGLTPQLVEIGNNWTFSYVARSAFDRLHAYSLSSVYGQADPTGVLHSTGAMWYPDPRLNQTDSDITLMMLTQNDVYYRTPSDDPWIAAHEKLNGSDVYMGDYTVSLLGCIDQYQFCNPNLEGDTACTKLGGINSVAKDMVDRFVYFNLDQLATVERFMTTTHLHSMYQAVQGRGGSALDIGQKLYNGHQYSVPANQWQIEVSNWFALSLAKAQAWPIEWATEPQNFDAPKEGEDSPWQYSPPTTPEAEAQCRNQLVHNSGDYKSLSVLGMGLILALGGVIIILGLFLDSCVGLLQRGKRAYLREQWWTEETLGLHGAAYRALGVSTNWGDEVPPSSVFQGLTSASDGYRSVPLGGADAEGKSDGGIIVSERHESHRDTVV
;
A
#
# COMPACT_ATOMS: atom_id res chain seq x y z
N MET A 1 10.60 13.61 -23.50
CA MET A 1 9.23 13.44 -22.95
C MET A 1 9.32 12.22 -22.06
N SER A 2 9.30 12.40 -20.73
CA SER A 2 9.36 11.28 -19.79
C SER A 2 8.13 10.40 -20.01
N SER A 3 8.37 9.14 -20.35
CA SER A 3 7.35 8.11 -20.40
C SER A 3 6.78 7.97 -19.00
N ALA A 4 5.61 8.55 -18.73
CA ALA A 4 5.09 8.59 -17.37
C ALA A 4 4.89 7.16 -16.85
N ASN A 5 5.54 6.81 -15.75
CA ASN A 5 5.23 5.61 -14.99
C ASN A 5 3.74 5.62 -14.64
N THR A 6 3.01 4.58 -15.06
CA THR A 6 1.56 4.52 -14.87
C THR A 6 1.20 3.50 -13.81
N VAL A 7 0.26 3.85 -12.95
CA VAL A 7 -0.34 2.88 -12.04
C VAL A 7 -1.27 1.98 -12.85
N TYR A 8 -1.18 0.67 -12.64
CA TYR A 8 -2.07 -0.27 -13.32
C TYR A 8 -3.52 -0.03 -12.91
N THR A 9 -4.39 0.13 -13.91
CA THR A 9 -5.84 0.19 -13.73
C THR A 9 -6.46 -1.11 -14.22
N GLY A 10 -7.23 -1.76 -13.35
CA GLY A 10 -7.77 -3.09 -13.62
C GLY A 10 -7.74 -4.03 -12.42
N VAL A 11 -8.08 -5.28 -12.68
CA VAL A 11 -8.16 -6.32 -11.65
C VAL A 11 -6.81 -7.04 -11.53
N TRP A 12 -6.33 -7.15 -10.30
CA TRP A 12 -5.11 -7.88 -9.96
C TRP A 12 -5.27 -8.57 -8.60
N THR A 13 -4.27 -9.35 -8.20
CA THR A 13 -4.30 -10.07 -6.92
C THR A 13 -3.20 -9.54 -6.01
N ASN A 14 -3.59 -8.91 -4.90
CA ASN A 14 -2.66 -8.60 -3.82
C ASN A 14 -2.36 -9.87 -3.02
N TRP A 15 -1.17 -10.43 -3.23
CA TRP A 15 -0.78 -11.68 -2.58
C TRP A 15 -0.56 -11.55 -1.06
N SER A 16 -0.48 -10.34 -0.49
CA SER A 16 -0.46 -10.13 0.96
C SER A 16 -1.73 -10.64 1.64
N HIS A 17 -2.85 -10.70 0.91
CA HIS A 17 -4.15 -11.20 1.41
C HIS A 17 -4.57 -12.53 0.76
N GLY A 18 -3.67 -13.16 0.01
CA GLY A 18 -3.94 -14.40 -0.72
C GLY A 18 -4.90 -14.24 -1.91
N ARG A 19 -5.16 -15.34 -2.61
CA ARG A 19 -5.87 -15.32 -3.91
C ARG A 19 -7.29 -14.75 -3.85
N ILE A 20 -8.04 -15.03 -2.79
CA ILE A 20 -9.48 -14.71 -2.71
C ILE A 20 -9.69 -13.32 -2.10
N ARG A 21 -9.15 -13.06 -0.90
CA ARG A 21 -9.30 -11.75 -0.24
C ARG A 21 -8.46 -10.66 -0.90
N GLY A 22 -7.36 -11.04 -1.56
CA GLY A 22 -6.47 -10.13 -2.27
C GLY A 22 -6.94 -9.72 -3.66
N ALA A 23 -8.03 -10.29 -4.18
CA ALA A 23 -8.59 -9.83 -5.46
C ALA A 23 -8.97 -8.36 -5.37
N THR A 24 -8.27 -7.52 -6.13
CA THR A 24 -8.26 -6.06 -6.00
C THR A 24 -8.51 -5.42 -7.37
N LEU A 25 -9.33 -4.38 -7.39
CA LEU A 25 -9.58 -3.53 -8.55
C LEU A 25 -8.99 -2.15 -8.28
N THR A 26 -8.01 -1.73 -9.07
CA THR A 26 -7.45 -0.37 -8.97
C THR A 26 -8.05 0.52 -10.05
N LEU A 27 -8.53 1.69 -9.64
CA LEU A 27 -9.12 2.71 -10.50
C LEU A 27 -8.58 4.10 -10.14
N PRO A 28 -8.60 5.08 -11.06
CA PRO A 28 -8.39 6.48 -10.71
C PRO A 28 -9.37 6.94 -9.63
N GLN A 29 -8.95 7.87 -8.78
CA GLN A 29 -9.72 8.37 -7.64
C GLN A 29 -11.15 8.78 -7.99
N GLU A 30 -11.36 9.41 -9.15
CA GLU A 30 -12.66 9.86 -9.63
C GLU A 30 -13.64 8.68 -9.83
N TYR A 31 -13.21 7.67 -10.59
CA TYR A 31 -14.02 6.48 -10.87
C TYR A 31 -14.21 5.60 -9.64
N ALA A 32 -13.18 5.48 -8.79
CA ALA A 32 -13.29 4.79 -7.52
C ALA A 32 -14.34 5.47 -6.61
N GLY A 33 -14.36 6.80 -6.57
CA GLY A 33 -15.36 7.59 -5.87
C GLY A 33 -16.78 7.30 -6.36
N LEU A 34 -16.99 7.35 -7.68
CA LEU A 34 -18.28 7.03 -8.30
C LEU A 34 -18.75 5.60 -7.96
N LEU A 35 -17.85 4.62 -8.02
CA LEU A 35 -18.18 3.24 -7.68
C LEU A 35 -18.56 3.06 -6.21
N THR A 36 -17.83 3.69 -5.28
CA THR A 36 -18.18 3.64 -3.86
C THR A 36 -19.51 4.31 -3.56
N ALA A 37 -19.81 5.44 -4.21
CA ALA A 37 -21.11 6.11 -4.10
C ALA A 37 -22.25 5.22 -4.64
N PHE A 38 -22.04 4.57 -5.79
CA PHE A 38 -22.99 3.60 -6.34
C PHE A 38 -23.27 2.46 -5.35
N LEU A 39 -22.24 1.87 -4.73
CA LEU A 39 -22.41 0.81 -3.74
C LEU A 39 -23.23 1.28 -2.53
N ALA A 40 -23.00 2.50 -2.04
CA ALA A 40 -23.76 3.06 -0.92
C ALA A 40 -25.25 3.26 -1.27
N ILE A 41 -25.54 3.78 -2.48
CA ILE A 41 -26.92 3.92 -2.98
C ILE A 41 -27.57 2.56 -3.15
N PHE A 42 -26.84 1.59 -3.70
CA PHE A 42 -27.30 0.22 -3.90
C PHE A 42 -27.69 -0.46 -2.58
N VAL A 43 -26.86 -0.34 -1.54
CA VAL A 43 -27.17 -0.85 -0.19
C VAL A 43 -28.39 -0.15 0.40
N SER A 44 -28.50 1.18 0.22
CA SER A 44 -29.66 1.94 0.70
C SER A 44 -30.96 1.46 0.06
N PHE A 45 -30.94 1.19 -1.25
CA PHE A 45 -32.08 0.62 -1.97
C PHE A 45 -32.37 -0.83 -1.57
N ALA A 46 -31.35 -1.65 -1.31
CA ALA A 46 -31.57 -2.98 -0.73
C ALA A 46 -32.27 -2.89 0.64
N GLY A 47 -31.98 -1.87 1.44
CA GLY A 47 -32.64 -1.63 2.73
C GLY A 47 -34.14 -1.32 2.62
N THR A 48 -34.55 -0.57 1.58
CA THR A 48 -35.98 -0.33 1.32
C THR A 48 -36.69 -1.60 0.88
N MET A 49 -36.03 -2.45 0.09
CA MET A 49 -36.57 -3.75 -0.30
C MET A 49 -36.63 -4.74 0.87
N MET A 50 -35.62 -4.75 1.75
CA MET A 50 -35.65 -5.52 3.00
C MET A 50 -36.81 -5.09 3.89
N TRP A 51 -37.09 -3.79 3.97
CA TRP A 51 -38.26 -3.29 4.70
C TRP A 51 -39.56 -3.88 4.16
N ARG A 52 -39.73 -3.87 2.83
CA ARG A 52 -40.92 -4.44 2.19
C ARG A 52 -41.07 -5.93 2.50
N ILE A 53 -39.98 -6.69 2.50
CA ILE A 53 -39.97 -8.11 2.89
C ILE A 53 -40.40 -8.29 4.34
N LEU A 54 -39.84 -7.50 5.27
CA LEU A 54 -40.20 -7.56 6.69
C LEU A 54 -41.66 -7.19 6.93
N CYS A 55 -42.14 -6.11 6.31
CA CYS A 55 -43.55 -5.71 6.34
C CYS A 55 -44.46 -6.84 5.89
N PHE A 56 -44.12 -7.49 4.77
CA PHE A 56 -44.88 -8.61 4.27
C PHE A 56 -44.93 -9.77 5.27
N ILE A 57 -43.77 -10.23 5.76
CA ILE A 57 -43.71 -11.36 6.70
C ILE A 57 -44.53 -11.06 7.96
N ILE A 58 -44.38 -9.86 8.53
CA ILE A 58 -45.10 -9.44 9.72
C ILE A 58 -46.60 -9.32 9.44
N HIS A 59 -46.97 -8.77 8.29
CA HIS A 59 -48.36 -8.63 7.89
C HIS A 59 -49.02 -10.00 7.80
N GLN A 60 -48.41 -10.92 7.04
CA GLN A 60 -48.92 -12.26 6.79
C GLN A 60 -49.04 -13.10 8.06
N ASN A 61 -48.06 -13.02 8.96
CA ASN A 61 -48.10 -13.74 10.25
C ASN A 61 -49.18 -13.21 11.20
N ASN A 62 -49.56 -11.94 11.04
CA ASN A 62 -50.57 -11.30 11.88
C ASN A 62 -51.92 -11.15 11.15
N THR A 63 -52.06 -11.68 9.93
CA THR A 63 -53.30 -11.55 9.17
C THR A 63 -54.40 -12.39 9.80
N THR A 64 -55.58 -11.80 9.96
CA THR A 64 -56.72 -12.41 10.66
C THR A 64 -57.57 -13.24 9.70
N PRO A 65 -57.94 -14.49 10.07
CA PRO A 65 -58.93 -15.25 9.32
C PRO A 65 -60.28 -14.51 9.26
N PRO A 66 -61.07 -14.64 8.18
CA PRO A 66 -62.36 -13.95 8.03
C PRO A 66 -63.38 -14.23 9.14
N SER A 67 -63.23 -15.34 9.87
CA SER A 67 -64.08 -15.72 10.99
C SER A 67 -63.74 -15.03 12.31
N GLU A 68 -62.57 -14.40 12.43
CA GLU A 68 -62.10 -13.73 13.65
C GLU A 68 -62.26 -12.21 13.57
N LYS A 69 -62.60 -11.58 14.70
CA LYS A 69 -62.67 -10.12 14.82
C LYS A 69 -61.51 -9.59 15.67
N ARG A 70 -60.85 -8.53 15.24
CA ARG A 70 -59.81 -7.81 16.00
C ARG A 70 -60.16 -6.33 16.15
N ASP A 71 -59.40 -5.63 16.99
CA ASP A 71 -59.56 -4.20 17.20
C ASP A 71 -59.09 -3.38 16.00
N PHE A 72 -59.63 -2.17 15.85
CA PHE A 72 -59.27 -1.28 14.75
C PHE A 72 -57.76 -0.94 14.73
N LEU A 73 -57.12 -0.93 15.90
CA LEU A 73 -55.67 -0.73 16.02
C LEU A 73 -54.88 -1.85 15.33
N HIS A 74 -55.33 -3.11 15.40
CA HIS A 74 -54.71 -4.20 14.67
C HIS A 74 -54.78 -3.98 13.15
N HIS A 75 -55.97 -3.69 12.63
CA HIS A 75 -56.15 -3.44 11.19
C HIS A 75 -55.39 -2.19 10.71
N SER A 76 -55.35 -1.12 11.52
CA SER A 76 -54.54 0.08 11.23
C SER A 76 -53.05 -0.25 11.10
N ARG A 77 -52.52 -1.16 11.92
CA ARG A 77 -51.13 -1.61 11.81
C ARG A 77 -50.90 -2.38 10.50
N GLN A 78 -51.83 -3.24 10.10
CA GLN A 78 -51.73 -3.99 8.85
C GLN A 78 -51.72 -3.07 7.63
N VAL A 79 -52.61 -2.07 7.62
CA VAL A 79 -52.64 -1.04 6.58
C VAL A 79 -51.33 -0.25 6.51
N ILE A 80 -50.76 0.15 7.66
CA ILE A 80 -49.45 0.83 7.67
C ILE A 80 -48.34 -0.09 7.15
N LEU A 81 -48.31 -1.37 7.56
CA LEU A 81 -47.30 -2.32 7.07
C LEU A 81 -47.37 -2.51 5.56
N ARG A 82 -48.57 -2.58 4.99
CA ARG A 82 -48.77 -2.75 3.54
C ARG A 82 -48.31 -1.55 2.72
N ASN A 83 -48.55 -0.34 3.24
CA ASN A 83 -48.42 0.91 2.47
C ASN A 83 -47.16 1.73 2.79
N SER A 84 -46.40 1.37 3.82
CA SER A 84 -45.15 2.06 4.14
C SER A 84 -44.01 1.52 3.28
N GLY A 85 -43.70 2.21 2.18
CA GLY A 85 -42.65 1.82 1.23
C GLY A 85 -41.20 1.89 1.76
N SER A 86 -40.95 2.53 2.90
CA SER A 86 -39.64 2.60 3.55
C SER A 86 -39.76 2.52 5.07
N GLY A 87 -38.67 2.12 5.74
CA GLY A 87 -38.61 2.10 7.19
C GLY A 87 -38.79 3.49 7.82
N THR A 88 -38.31 4.56 7.18
CA THR A 88 -38.51 5.94 7.65
C THR A 88 -39.99 6.35 7.62
N ALA A 89 -40.68 6.08 6.50
CA ALA A 89 -42.11 6.35 6.37
C ALA A 89 -42.94 5.54 7.38
N ALA A 90 -42.58 4.27 7.59
CA ALA A 90 -43.26 3.42 8.56
C ALA A 90 -43.03 3.89 10.01
N ALA A 91 -41.80 4.22 10.38
CA ALA A 91 -41.47 4.74 11.70
C ALA A 91 -42.28 6.00 12.00
N TRP A 92 -42.39 6.92 11.03
CA TRP A 92 -43.25 8.09 11.14
C TRP A 92 -44.72 7.68 11.33
N ALA A 93 -45.29 6.89 10.42
CA ALA A 93 -46.69 6.49 10.46
C ALA A 93 -47.08 5.77 11.76
N PHE A 94 -46.23 4.87 12.26
CA PHE A 94 -46.45 4.19 13.54
C PHE A 94 -46.30 5.13 14.74
N THR A 95 -45.40 6.12 14.68
CA THR A 95 -45.29 7.13 15.73
C THR A 95 -46.54 8.00 15.78
N THR A 96 -47.07 8.42 14.63
CA THR A 96 -48.33 9.16 14.54
C THR A 96 -49.52 8.33 15.05
N LEU A 97 -49.55 7.03 14.72
CA LEU A 97 -50.54 6.10 15.27
C LEU A 97 -50.42 5.95 16.79
N ALA A 98 -49.20 5.86 17.32
CA ALA A 98 -48.94 5.81 18.75
C ALA A 98 -49.40 7.09 19.46
N TRP A 99 -49.21 8.25 18.84
CA TRP A 99 -49.68 9.54 19.39
C TRP A 99 -51.21 9.63 19.41
N ASN A 100 -51.86 9.26 18.31
CA ASN A 100 -53.31 9.41 18.13
C ASN A 100 -54.13 8.35 18.87
N ALA A 101 -53.66 7.10 18.87
CA ALA A 101 -54.36 5.95 19.44
C ALA A 101 -53.81 5.51 20.80
N GLY A 102 -52.60 5.94 21.18
CA GLY A 102 -51.90 5.49 22.40
C GLY A 102 -52.64 5.75 23.71
N ARG A 103 -53.46 6.81 23.76
CA ARG A 103 -54.32 7.14 24.92
C ARG A 103 -55.71 6.52 24.85
N LYS A 104 -56.12 6.00 23.69
CA LYS A 104 -57.50 5.56 23.40
C LYS A 104 -57.69 4.05 23.39
N ALA A 105 -56.60 3.28 23.31
CA ALA A 105 -56.65 1.82 23.24
C ALA A 105 -55.74 1.13 24.29
N PRO A 106 -56.19 0.03 24.92
CA PRO A 106 -55.43 -0.63 25.97
C PRO A 106 -54.14 -1.26 25.43
N ARG A 107 -53.02 -1.01 26.12
CA ARG A 107 -51.68 -1.50 25.76
C ARG A 107 -51.24 -1.12 24.33
N ALA A 108 -51.80 -0.04 23.75
CA ALA A 108 -51.51 0.37 22.38
C ALA A 108 -50.02 0.62 22.13
N LEU A 109 -49.35 1.32 23.06
CA LEU A 109 -47.90 1.59 22.96
C LEU A 109 -47.07 0.30 22.91
N LEU A 110 -47.37 -0.69 23.74
CA LEU A 110 -46.66 -1.98 23.76
C LEU A 110 -46.84 -2.77 22.45
N ARG A 111 -47.93 -2.53 21.70
CA ARG A 111 -48.20 -3.19 20.41
C ARG A 111 -47.58 -2.48 19.21
N ILE A 112 -47.32 -1.17 19.33
CA ILE A 112 -46.80 -0.32 18.24
C ILE A 112 -45.28 -0.14 18.35
N LEU A 113 -44.76 0.03 19.57
CA LEU A 113 -43.35 0.29 19.83
C LEU A 113 -42.39 -0.73 19.16
N PRO A 114 -42.66 -2.05 19.17
CA PRO A 114 -41.79 -3.01 18.48
C PRO A 114 -41.66 -2.75 16.97
N LEU A 115 -42.73 -2.28 16.31
CA LEU A 115 -42.72 -1.98 14.88
C LEU A 115 -41.96 -0.68 14.58
N VAL A 116 -42.07 0.33 15.45
CA VAL A 116 -41.28 1.56 15.36
C VAL A 116 -39.79 1.24 15.50
N LEU A 117 -39.44 0.46 16.53
CA LEU A 117 -38.05 0.06 16.78
C LEU A 117 -37.48 -0.76 15.62
N LEU A 118 -38.26 -1.69 15.07
CA LEU A 118 -37.85 -2.46 13.89
C LEU A 118 -37.61 -1.58 12.66
N ALA A 119 -38.50 -0.61 12.41
CA ALA A 119 -38.38 0.31 11.29
C ALA A 119 -37.12 1.19 11.41
N LEU A 120 -36.88 1.75 12.60
CA LEU A 120 -35.68 2.51 12.91
C LEU A 120 -34.41 1.66 12.85
N LEU A 121 -34.47 0.42 13.35
CA LEU A 121 -33.35 -0.52 13.29
C LEU A 121 -32.97 -0.85 11.84
N ASN A 122 -33.96 -1.06 10.97
CA ASN A 122 -33.70 -1.32 9.56
C ASN A 122 -33.02 -0.11 8.88
N VAL A 123 -33.53 1.10 9.12
CA VAL A 123 -32.94 2.34 8.60
C VAL A 123 -31.51 2.52 9.12
N ALA A 124 -31.28 2.30 10.42
CA ALA A 124 -29.96 2.40 11.02
C ALA A 124 -28.99 1.36 10.44
N LEU A 125 -29.41 0.10 10.34
CA LEU A 125 -28.57 -1.00 9.85
C LEU A 125 -28.12 -0.76 8.41
N PHE A 126 -29.04 -0.42 7.51
CA PHE A 126 -28.70 -0.19 6.10
C PHE A 126 -28.04 1.17 5.86
N GLY A 127 -28.36 2.20 6.66
CA GLY A 127 -27.65 3.47 6.64
C GLY A 127 -26.18 3.31 7.05
N VAL A 128 -25.93 2.59 8.15
CA VAL A 128 -24.57 2.23 8.58
C VAL A 128 -23.90 1.35 7.53
N SER A 129 -24.57 0.31 7.04
CA SER A 129 -24.00 -0.56 5.99
C SER A 129 -23.62 0.21 4.72
N GLY A 130 -24.41 1.22 4.34
CA GLY A 130 -24.12 2.12 3.22
C GLY A 130 -22.82 2.90 3.42
N VAL A 131 -22.59 3.46 4.61
CA VAL A 131 -21.31 4.13 4.96
C VAL A 131 -20.15 3.13 4.96
N PHE A 132 -20.39 1.93 5.48
CA PHE A 132 -19.39 0.87 5.56
C PHE A 132 -19.02 0.28 4.18
N THR A 133 -19.72 0.61 3.09
CA THR A 133 -19.27 0.22 1.74
C THR A 133 -17.88 0.79 1.40
N SER A 134 -17.49 1.91 2.02
CA SER A 134 -16.13 2.46 1.93
C SER A 134 -15.05 1.51 2.46
N TYR A 135 -15.36 0.58 3.37
CA TYR A 135 -14.39 -0.42 3.88
C TYR A 135 -13.87 -1.37 2.79
N VAL A 136 -14.53 -1.42 1.62
CA VAL A 136 -14.02 -2.15 0.46
C VAL A 136 -12.61 -1.67 0.06
N THR A 137 -12.24 -0.42 0.36
CA THR A 137 -10.88 0.10 0.10
C THR A 137 -9.87 -0.23 1.21
N LYS A 138 -10.30 -0.77 2.35
CA LYS A 138 -9.43 -1.02 3.50
C LYS A 138 -8.52 -2.23 3.30
N VAL A 139 -9.03 -3.30 2.68
CA VAL A 139 -8.25 -4.53 2.46
C VAL A 139 -7.06 -4.28 1.53
N PRO A 140 -7.22 -3.64 0.37
CA PRO A 140 -6.07 -3.35 -0.49
C PRO A 140 -5.12 -2.28 0.08
N GLY A 141 -5.61 -1.45 1.01
CA GLY A 141 -4.86 -0.34 1.58
C GLY A 141 -4.41 0.66 0.52
N ASN A 142 -3.27 1.31 0.77
CA ASN A 142 -2.64 2.25 -0.15
C ASN A 142 -1.64 1.55 -1.08
N THR A 143 -1.86 0.29 -1.45
CA THR A 143 -0.96 -0.44 -2.35
C THR A 143 -1.54 -0.53 -3.75
N THR A 144 -0.66 -0.34 -4.74
CA THR A 144 -0.99 -0.39 -6.16
C THR A 144 0.13 -1.07 -6.94
N ILE A 145 -0.18 -1.59 -8.13
CA ILE A 145 0.83 -2.08 -9.07
C ILE A 145 1.32 -0.93 -9.93
N ILE A 146 2.63 -0.84 -10.13
CA ILE A 146 3.23 0.08 -11.09
C ILE A 146 3.51 -0.64 -12.41
N LEU A 147 3.34 0.07 -13.52
CA LEU A 147 3.68 -0.36 -14.87
C LEU A 147 4.47 0.75 -15.57
N GLY A 148 5.66 0.41 -16.08
CA GLY A 148 6.37 1.29 -16.99
C GLY A 148 6.36 0.79 -18.44
N PRO A 149 6.88 1.62 -19.34
CA PRO A 149 6.99 1.31 -20.77
C PRO A 149 8.01 0.20 -21.05
N HIS A 150 9.00 0.05 -20.18
CA HIS A 150 10.10 -0.88 -20.31
C HIS A 150 10.19 -1.80 -19.09
N CYS A 151 11.06 -2.79 -19.18
CA CYS A 151 11.16 -3.84 -18.18
C CYS A 151 12.55 -4.44 -18.21
N GLY A 152 13.03 -4.96 -17.07
CA GLY A 152 14.23 -5.79 -17.01
C GLY A 152 15.51 -5.02 -16.68
N GLY A 153 15.44 -3.69 -16.65
CA GLY A 153 16.56 -2.81 -16.32
C GLY A 153 17.38 -2.38 -17.55
N ALA A 154 18.65 -2.08 -17.33
CA ALA A 154 19.57 -1.61 -18.36
C ALA A 154 20.89 -2.38 -18.33
N GLU A 155 21.45 -2.57 -19.52
CA GLU A 155 22.77 -3.13 -19.72
C GLU A 155 23.64 -2.09 -20.45
N GLY A 156 24.83 -1.83 -19.91
CA GLY A 156 25.80 -0.95 -20.54
C GLY A 156 26.51 -1.68 -21.69
N THR A 157 26.80 -0.98 -22.78
CA THR A 157 27.61 -1.54 -23.88
C THR A 157 29.09 -1.17 -23.63
N PRO A 158 29.98 -2.13 -23.30
CA PRO A 158 31.35 -1.81 -22.86
C PRO A 158 32.19 -1.05 -23.90
N ALA A 159 31.83 -1.19 -25.18
CA ALA A 159 32.50 -0.48 -26.28
C ALA A 159 32.05 0.98 -26.44
N ALA A 160 30.97 1.42 -25.77
CA ALA A 160 30.32 2.70 -26.02
C ALA A 160 30.04 3.56 -24.78
N ASP A 161 30.72 3.35 -23.64
CA ASP A 161 30.75 4.33 -22.52
C ASP A 161 32.04 5.18 -22.46
N PRO A 162 32.49 5.86 -23.54
CA PRO A 162 33.61 6.79 -23.46
C PRO A 162 33.27 8.08 -22.70
N GLY A 163 31.99 8.29 -22.33
CA GLY A 163 31.46 9.53 -21.73
C GLY A 163 31.21 9.50 -20.22
N GLY A 164 31.37 8.36 -19.54
CA GLY A 164 31.10 8.25 -18.10
C GLY A 164 29.62 8.40 -17.75
N ILE A 165 28.74 8.03 -18.68
CA ILE A 165 27.29 8.17 -18.53
C ILE A 165 26.79 7.23 -17.44
N TYR A 166 27.31 6.00 -17.41
CA TYR A 166 27.01 5.04 -16.34
C TYR A 166 27.44 5.55 -14.96
N LEU A 167 28.64 6.12 -14.86
CA LEU A 167 29.15 6.71 -13.62
C LEU A 167 28.27 7.88 -13.14
N SER A 168 27.79 8.70 -14.08
CA SER A 168 26.94 9.85 -13.77
C SER A 168 25.57 9.42 -13.23
N LYS A 169 24.96 8.39 -13.82
CA LYS A 169 23.71 7.80 -13.31
C LYS A 169 23.88 7.18 -11.94
N VAL A 170 24.93 6.37 -11.73
CA VAL A 170 25.19 5.75 -10.43
C VAL A 170 25.40 6.81 -9.34
N LEU A 171 26.08 7.91 -9.66
CA LEU A 171 26.25 9.03 -8.74
C LEU A 171 24.91 9.71 -8.40
N GLU A 172 24.04 9.93 -9.39
CA GLU A 172 22.74 10.57 -9.17
C GLU A 172 21.79 9.66 -8.37
N ASP A 173 21.76 8.36 -8.66
CA ASP A 173 21.04 7.37 -7.86
C ASP A 173 21.53 7.38 -6.40
N THR A 174 22.85 7.45 -6.19
CA THR A 174 23.43 7.51 -4.85
C THR A 174 23.03 8.81 -4.13
N LYS A 175 22.96 9.95 -4.81
CA LYS A 175 22.49 11.22 -4.21
C LYS A 175 21.00 11.14 -3.82
N GLN A 176 20.15 10.61 -4.69
CA GLN A 176 18.73 10.44 -4.41
C GLN A 176 18.50 9.47 -3.24
N ALA A 177 19.20 8.33 -3.24
CA ALA A 177 19.17 7.38 -2.14
C ALA A 177 19.71 7.96 -0.82
N ALA A 178 20.76 8.79 -0.86
CA ALA A 178 21.28 9.48 0.33
C ALA A 178 20.24 10.43 0.92
N ALA A 179 19.55 11.20 0.07
CA ALA A 179 18.48 12.09 0.48
C ALA A 179 17.30 11.31 1.08
N TYR A 180 16.91 10.19 0.47
CA TYR A 180 15.85 9.32 0.98
C TYR A 180 16.23 8.71 2.32
N ALA A 181 17.43 8.14 2.46
CA ALA A 181 17.90 7.55 3.72
C ALA A 181 17.92 8.58 4.85
N LYS A 182 18.43 9.79 4.60
CA LYS A 182 18.43 10.89 5.58
C LYS A 182 17.02 11.27 6.03
N GLN A 183 16.05 11.29 5.11
CA GLN A 183 14.67 11.66 5.42
C GLN A 183 13.85 10.52 6.05
N CYS A 184 14.08 9.27 5.65
CA CYS A 184 13.12 8.19 5.88
C CYS A 184 13.65 7.06 6.78
N TYR A 185 14.97 6.90 6.91
CA TYR A 185 15.58 5.89 7.79
C TYR A 185 15.89 6.43 9.20
N GLN A 186 15.94 7.75 9.38
CA GLN A 186 16.25 8.41 10.66
C GLN A 186 14.98 8.78 11.48
N GLY A 187 13.87 8.07 11.30
CA GLY A 187 12.65 8.25 12.09
C GLY A 187 11.83 9.52 11.80
N SER A 188 12.17 10.26 10.74
CA SER A 188 11.40 11.41 10.27
C SER A 188 10.32 10.97 9.27
N SER A 189 9.12 11.55 9.36
CA SER A 189 8.01 11.26 8.44
C SER A 189 7.89 12.37 7.39
N SER A 190 8.60 12.23 6.28
CA SER A 190 8.44 13.08 5.09
C SER A 190 7.36 12.49 4.16
N LEU A 191 6.63 13.33 3.40
CA LEU A 191 5.74 12.83 2.34
C LEU A 191 6.51 12.02 1.28
N ALA A 192 7.81 12.28 1.11
CA ALA A 192 8.68 11.53 0.21
C ALA A 192 8.92 10.08 0.65
N CYS A 193 8.61 9.72 1.90
CA CYS A 193 8.86 8.39 2.44
C CYS A 193 7.83 7.33 1.99
N GLY A 194 6.78 7.74 1.29
CA GLY A 194 5.71 6.86 0.79
C GLY A 194 5.90 6.37 -0.65
N THR A 195 7.13 6.32 -1.17
CA THR A 195 7.40 5.83 -2.55
C THR A 195 7.45 4.30 -2.63
N TYR A 196 8.09 3.66 -1.65
CA TYR A 196 8.29 2.21 -1.61
C TYR A 196 7.20 1.51 -0.79
N VAL A 197 7.03 0.20 -0.97
CA VAL A 197 6.06 -0.61 -0.18
C VAL A 197 6.31 -0.47 1.32
N ARG A 198 7.58 -0.41 1.70
CA ARG A 198 8.04 -0.18 3.06
C ARG A 198 8.87 1.10 3.10
N GLN A 199 8.59 2.00 4.05
CA GLN A 199 9.32 3.27 4.18
C GLN A 199 10.83 3.06 4.40
N SER A 200 11.21 2.06 5.19
CA SER A 200 12.60 1.72 5.43
C SER A 200 12.76 0.23 5.63
N LEU A 201 13.84 -0.33 5.10
CA LEU A 201 14.20 -1.72 5.36
C LEU A 201 14.76 -1.83 6.79
N PRO A 202 14.23 -2.75 7.61
CA PRO A 202 14.72 -2.92 8.97
C PRO A 202 16.14 -3.49 8.94
N PHE A 203 16.99 -2.98 9.83
CA PHE A 203 18.28 -3.57 10.12
C PHE A 203 18.63 -3.35 11.59
N THR A 204 19.52 -4.20 12.09
CA THR A 204 20.06 -4.14 13.45
C THR A 204 21.55 -3.82 13.39
N THR A 205 22.03 -3.14 14.42
CA THR A 205 23.44 -2.79 14.55
C THR A 205 24.02 -3.50 15.76
N GLN A 206 25.24 -4.03 15.62
CA GLN A 206 25.98 -4.68 16.67
C GLN A 206 27.38 -4.08 16.75
N GLN A 207 27.71 -3.56 17.93
CA GLN A 207 29.05 -3.06 18.24
C GLN A 207 29.90 -4.17 18.83
N ASN A 208 31.22 -4.01 18.75
CA ASN A 208 32.21 -4.91 19.32
C ASN A 208 32.13 -6.34 18.76
N VAL A 209 31.93 -6.47 17.45
CA VAL A 209 31.98 -7.77 16.78
C VAL A 209 33.42 -8.11 16.36
N SER A 210 33.66 -9.39 16.09
CA SER A 210 34.95 -9.88 15.62
C SER A 210 35.41 -9.14 14.37
N CYS A 211 36.68 -8.76 14.35
CA CYS A 211 37.34 -8.15 13.20
C CYS A 211 37.29 -9.12 12.00
N PRO A 212 36.80 -8.68 10.82
CA PRO A 212 36.73 -9.54 9.63
C PRO A 212 38.08 -9.70 8.91
N PHE A 213 39.13 -9.01 9.37
CA PHE A 213 40.45 -9.00 8.76
C PHE A 213 41.46 -9.81 9.57
N ALA A 214 42.70 -9.92 9.07
CA ALA A 214 43.79 -10.59 9.79
C ALA A 214 43.98 -10.03 11.20
N LYS A 215 44.39 -10.91 12.11
CA LYS A 215 44.59 -10.59 13.53
C LYS A 215 45.53 -9.38 13.70
N GLY A 216 45.12 -8.41 14.51
CA GLY A 216 45.88 -7.18 14.77
C GLY A 216 45.76 -6.10 13.70
N LEU A 217 44.99 -6.32 12.64
CA LEU A 217 44.81 -5.33 11.57
C LEU A 217 43.73 -4.28 11.90
N CYS A 218 42.70 -4.67 12.66
CA CYS A 218 41.70 -3.73 13.18
C CYS A 218 42.33 -2.81 14.24
N ARG A 219 42.01 -1.51 14.17
CA ARG A 219 42.77 -0.47 14.88
C ARG A 219 42.74 -0.52 16.41
N PHE A 220 41.62 -0.94 17.02
CA PHE A 220 41.54 -1.05 18.49
C PHE A 220 41.88 -2.46 18.97
N ASN A 221 41.10 -3.46 18.55
CA ASN A 221 41.31 -4.86 18.89
C ASN A 221 40.57 -5.76 17.88
N ASP A 222 40.76 -7.08 18.00
CA ASP A 222 40.12 -8.07 17.14
C ASP A 222 38.61 -8.23 17.38
N GLN A 223 38.00 -7.42 18.26
CA GLN A 223 36.58 -7.41 18.63
C GLN A 223 35.98 -5.99 18.61
N SER A 224 36.53 -5.07 17.82
CA SER A 224 36.07 -3.66 17.78
C SER A 224 35.33 -3.30 16.49
N ALA A 225 34.96 -4.30 15.67
CA ALA A 225 34.26 -4.04 14.43
C ALA A 225 32.77 -3.73 14.69
N PHE A 226 32.10 -3.20 13.67
CA PHE A 226 30.70 -2.82 13.69
C PHE A 226 29.94 -3.56 12.60
N ALA A 227 28.93 -4.33 13.00
CA ALA A 227 28.08 -5.10 12.09
C ALA A 227 26.70 -4.45 11.92
N MET A 228 26.19 -4.49 10.69
CA MET A 228 24.86 -4.04 10.30
C MET A 228 24.17 -5.19 9.56
N ASP A 229 23.06 -5.68 10.10
CA ASP A 229 22.38 -6.88 9.60
C ASP A 229 20.90 -6.61 9.35
N THR A 230 20.43 -6.83 8.13
CA THR A 230 19.02 -6.71 7.78
C THR A 230 18.15 -7.82 8.38
N GLY A 231 18.76 -8.94 8.77
CA GLY A 231 18.03 -10.20 8.90
C GLY A 231 17.42 -10.63 7.57
N LEU A 232 16.47 -11.55 7.62
CA LEU A 232 15.79 -12.09 6.44
C LEU A 232 14.62 -11.18 5.99
N LEU A 233 14.85 -10.39 4.95
CA LEU A 233 13.87 -9.54 4.27
C LEU A 233 13.08 -10.35 3.23
N ASP A 234 11.78 -10.13 3.12
CA ASP A 234 10.89 -10.80 2.16
C ASP A 234 10.84 -10.08 0.81
N SER A 235 10.99 -10.81 -0.29
CA SER A 235 10.88 -10.24 -1.64
C SER A 235 9.55 -9.53 -1.89
N HIS A 236 8.45 -10.01 -1.28
CA HIS A 236 7.12 -9.42 -1.41
C HIS A 236 6.88 -8.28 -0.43
N ASP A 237 7.07 -8.52 0.87
CA ASP A 237 6.69 -7.54 1.90
C ASP A 237 7.67 -6.35 1.99
N ASP A 238 8.96 -6.57 1.72
CA ASP A 238 10.00 -5.54 1.86
C ASP A 238 10.36 -4.84 0.54
N PHE A 239 10.36 -5.59 -0.57
CA PHE A 239 10.74 -5.09 -1.90
C PHE A 239 9.56 -4.94 -2.88
N GLY A 240 8.36 -5.39 -2.51
CA GLY A 240 7.16 -5.21 -3.32
C GLY A 240 7.00 -6.15 -4.52
N ILE A 241 7.79 -7.23 -4.61
CA ILE A 241 7.65 -8.20 -5.71
C ILE A 241 6.38 -9.04 -5.45
N ASN A 242 5.29 -8.77 -6.17
CA ASN A 242 3.97 -9.31 -5.83
C ASN A 242 3.85 -10.81 -6.15
N ALA A 243 4.23 -11.67 -5.21
CA ALA A 243 4.24 -13.12 -5.41
C ALA A 243 3.43 -13.89 -4.36
N PRO A 244 2.81 -15.03 -4.72
CA PRO A 244 2.24 -15.96 -3.73
C PRO A 244 3.35 -16.53 -2.83
N PRO A 245 3.05 -16.97 -1.59
CA PRO A 245 4.06 -17.44 -0.64
C PRO A 245 5.05 -18.48 -1.19
N LYS A 246 4.55 -19.42 -2.02
CA LYS A 246 5.37 -20.44 -2.68
C LYS A 246 6.44 -19.91 -3.65
N ASN A 247 6.31 -18.67 -4.11
CA ASN A 247 7.19 -18.05 -5.11
C ASN A 247 8.06 -16.93 -4.50
N ARG A 248 7.97 -16.69 -3.19
CA ARG A 248 8.75 -15.66 -2.50
C ARG A 248 10.14 -16.18 -2.15
N ILE A 249 11.09 -15.27 -1.99
CA ILE A 249 12.40 -15.54 -1.42
C ILE A 249 12.62 -14.66 -0.19
N LYS A 250 13.58 -15.05 0.66
CA LYS A 250 14.16 -14.16 1.65
C LYS A 250 15.56 -13.74 1.24
N PHE A 251 15.89 -12.48 1.45
CA PHE A 251 17.18 -11.88 1.20
C PHE A 251 17.75 -11.32 2.50
N ARG A 252 19.02 -11.56 2.78
CA ARG A 252 19.74 -10.96 3.91
C ARG A 252 21.04 -10.35 3.43
N ARG A 253 21.34 -9.18 4.00
CA ARG A 253 22.64 -8.53 3.87
C ARG A 253 23.23 -8.30 5.26
N LEU A 254 24.49 -8.71 5.42
CA LEU A 254 25.33 -8.41 6.57
C LEU A 254 26.54 -7.61 6.10
N THR A 255 26.76 -6.44 6.69
CA THR A 255 27.95 -5.62 6.44
C THR A 255 28.72 -5.45 7.74
N THR A 256 30.01 -5.80 7.73
CA THR A 256 30.90 -5.61 8.90
C THR A 256 32.02 -4.66 8.55
N CYS A 257 32.16 -3.57 9.29
CA CYS A 257 33.15 -2.52 9.05
C CYS A 257 34.08 -2.34 10.25
N SER A 258 35.33 -1.97 9.99
CA SER A 258 36.27 -1.54 11.02
C SER A 258 37.31 -0.56 10.47
N PRO A 259 37.72 0.46 11.26
CA PRO A 259 38.96 1.18 11.02
C PRO A 259 40.15 0.22 11.01
N ILE A 260 41.07 0.44 10.07
CA ILE A 260 42.23 -0.42 9.82
C ILE A 260 43.51 0.30 10.21
N TYR A 261 44.45 -0.43 10.80
CA TYR A 261 45.80 0.06 11.02
C TYR A 261 46.57 0.10 9.69
N GLY A 262 46.67 1.30 9.10
CA GLY A 262 47.15 1.48 7.73
C GLY A 262 48.66 1.56 7.54
N ALA A 263 49.46 1.64 8.62
CA ALA A 263 50.90 1.90 8.52
C ALA A 263 51.64 0.84 7.70
N ASP A 264 51.23 -0.43 7.81
CA ASP A 264 51.85 -1.55 7.07
C ASP A 264 51.53 -1.54 5.57
N PHE A 265 50.57 -0.72 5.13
CA PHE A 265 50.23 -0.53 3.72
C PHE A 265 50.78 0.78 3.15
N GLY A 266 51.16 1.73 4.01
CA GLY A 266 51.61 3.05 3.63
C GLY A 266 53.09 3.09 3.25
N SER A 267 53.42 3.83 2.21
CA SER A 267 54.80 4.20 1.88
C SER A 267 54.86 5.61 1.31
N ASP A 268 55.81 6.41 1.78
CA ASP A 268 56.01 7.77 1.29
C ASP A 268 57.14 7.80 0.26
N ARG A 269 56.96 8.56 -0.83
CA ARG A 269 57.99 8.77 -1.85
C ARG A 269 57.97 10.23 -2.31
N ASP A 270 59.15 10.79 -2.53
CA ASP A 270 59.28 12.12 -3.11
C ASP A 270 59.24 12.02 -4.63
N GLU A 271 58.16 12.52 -5.23
CA GLU A 271 57.95 12.50 -6.68
C GLU A 271 58.36 13.85 -7.32
N PRO A 272 59.15 13.83 -8.40
CA PRO A 272 59.57 15.05 -9.09
C PRO A 272 58.36 15.92 -9.51
N GLY A 273 58.34 17.17 -9.05
CA GLY A 273 57.29 18.15 -9.38
C GLY A 273 56.03 18.10 -8.49
N LEU A 274 55.79 17.00 -7.76
CA LEU A 274 54.64 16.84 -6.85
C LEU A 274 55.05 16.97 -5.37
N GLY A 275 56.32 16.67 -5.04
CA GLY A 275 56.80 16.60 -3.67
C GLY A 275 56.49 15.24 -3.03
N THR A 276 56.33 15.20 -1.72
CA THR A 276 56.03 13.96 -1.00
C THR A 276 54.63 13.44 -1.36
N VAL A 277 54.56 12.21 -1.84
CA VAL A 277 53.35 11.47 -2.18
C VAL A 277 53.24 10.25 -1.27
N VAL A 278 52.09 10.11 -0.63
CA VAL A 278 51.74 8.95 0.21
C VAL A 278 51.06 7.92 -0.67
N TYR A 279 51.65 6.72 -0.74
CA TYR A 279 51.09 5.58 -1.47
C TYR A 279 50.53 4.56 -0.49
N ILE A 280 49.33 4.06 -0.78
CA ILE A 280 48.70 2.94 -0.07
C ILE A 280 48.77 1.70 -0.97
N ASN A 281 49.48 0.68 -0.52
CA ASN A 281 49.70 -0.59 -1.21
C ASN A 281 48.89 -1.70 -0.52
N ALA A 282 47.57 -1.57 -0.52
CA ALA A 282 46.64 -2.50 0.12
C ALA A 282 46.12 -3.59 -0.83
N GLY A 283 46.78 -3.77 -1.98
CA GLY A 283 46.34 -4.61 -3.07
C GLY A 283 46.75 -4.08 -4.43
N LEU A 284 46.43 -4.81 -5.50
CA LEU A 284 46.81 -4.49 -6.87
C LEU A 284 45.68 -4.71 -7.86
N THR A 285 45.67 -3.96 -8.95
CA THR A 285 44.78 -4.20 -10.10
C THR A 285 45.65 -4.58 -11.28
N PRO A 286 45.60 -5.83 -11.81
CA PRO A 286 46.56 -6.30 -12.81
C PRO A 286 46.69 -5.39 -14.04
N GLN A 287 45.59 -4.87 -14.57
CA GLN A 287 45.62 -3.93 -15.69
C GLN A 287 46.34 -2.61 -15.36
N LEU A 288 46.26 -2.15 -14.11
CA LEU A 288 46.99 -0.94 -13.66
C LEU A 288 48.49 -1.23 -13.47
N VAL A 289 48.83 -2.43 -13.02
CA VAL A 289 50.22 -2.89 -12.90
C VAL A 289 50.92 -2.92 -14.27
N GLU A 290 50.22 -3.34 -15.33
CA GLU A 290 50.74 -3.36 -16.70
C GLU A 290 51.15 -1.97 -17.21
N ILE A 291 50.50 -0.91 -16.73
CA ILE A 291 50.83 0.49 -17.06
C ILE A 291 51.71 1.16 -15.98
N GLY A 292 52.31 0.38 -15.07
CA GLY A 292 53.27 0.85 -14.07
C GLY A 292 52.67 1.37 -12.76
N ASN A 293 51.37 1.19 -12.54
CA ASN A 293 50.69 1.58 -11.30
C ASN A 293 50.59 0.37 -10.35
N ASN A 294 51.51 0.31 -9.39
CA ASN A 294 51.63 -0.78 -8.42
C ASN A 294 51.04 -0.43 -7.03
N TRP A 295 50.20 0.60 -6.94
CA TRP A 295 49.60 1.03 -5.68
C TRP A 295 48.07 1.03 -5.77
N THR A 296 47.40 0.91 -4.63
CA THR A 296 45.94 0.96 -4.54
C THR A 296 45.43 2.41 -4.57
N PHE A 297 46.14 3.31 -3.88
CA PHE A 297 45.77 4.71 -3.77
C PHE A 297 47.02 5.57 -3.59
N SER A 298 46.98 6.81 -4.09
CA SER A 298 48.05 7.78 -3.92
C SER A 298 47.47 9.13 -3.54
N TYR A 299 48.11 9.81 -2.59
CA TYR A 299 47.75 11.14 -2.14
C TYR A 299 48.97 12.05 -2.14
N VAL A 300 48.86 13.20 -2.80
CA VAL A 300 49.93 14.21 -2.81
C VAL A 300 49.84 15.01 -1.51
N ALA A 301 50.84 14.88 -0.63
CA ALA A 301 50.80 15.52 0.69
C ALA A 301 50.72 17.06 0.61
N ARG A 302 51.22 17.64 -0.50
CA ARG A 302 51.09 19.07 -0.81
C ARG A 302 49.64 19.55 -0.87
N SER A 303 48.69 18.68 -1.22
CA SER A 303 47.26 19.03 -1.29
C SER A 303 46.69 19.54 0.03
N ALA A 304 47.27 19.16 1.18
CA ALA A 304 46.92 19.75 2.48
C ALA A 304 47.35 21.23 2.61
N PHE A 305 48.43 21.64 1.94
CA PHE A 305 48.95 23.01 1.96
C PHE A 305 48.29 23.94 0.93
N ASP A 306 47.61 23.37 -0.07
CA ASP A 306 46.86 24.12 -1.09
C ASP A 306 45.49 24.61 -0.58
N ARG A 307 45.28 24.64 0.76
CA ARG A 307 44.07 25.13 1.43
C ARG A 307 42.79 24.40 1.02
N LEU A 308 42.88 23.09 0.81
CA LEU A 308 41.71 22.23 0.64
C LEU A 308 41.02 22.03 2.00
N HIS A 309 40.18 22.99 2.36
CA HIS A 309 39.39 23.06 3.59
C HIS A 309 38.22 22.07 3.63
N ALA A 310 38.46 20.80 3.28
CA ALA A 310 37.44 19.76 3.23
C ALA A 310 38.04 18.36 3.34
N TYR A 311 37.26 17.41 3.83
CA TYR A 311 37.59 15.98 3.75
C TYR A 311 37.62 15.51 2.30
N SER A 312 38.52 14.59 1.97
CA SER A 312 38.44 13.80 0.73
C SER A 312 38.32 12.33 1.08
N LEU A 313 37.44 11.63 0.37
CA LEU A 313 37.17 10.23 0.58
C LEU A 313 37.23 9.51 -0.76
N SER A 314 38.04 8.47 -0.83
CA SER A 314 38.17 7.57 -1.97
C SER A 314 37.89 6.14 -1.53
N SER A 315 37.48 5.29 -2.46
CA SER A 315 37.22 3.88 -2.17
C SER A 315 37.66 2.97 -3.31
N VAL A 316 38.02 1.74 -2.96
CA VAL A 316 38.26 0.64 -3.90
C VAL A 316 37.40 -0.56 -3.51
N TYR A 317 37.08 -1.39 -4.50
CA TYR A 317 36.15 -2.50 -4.36
C TYR A 317 36.74 -3.78 -4.93
N GLY A 318 36.64 -4.86 -4.18
CA GLY A 318 37.02 -6.21 -4.59
C GLY A 318 35.86 -7.17 -4.32
N GLN A 319 35.60 -8.09 -5.25
CA GLN A 319 34.58 -9.12 -5.07
C GLN A 319 35.23 -10.43 -4.66
N ALA A 320 34.56 -11.19 -3.81
CA ALA A 320 34.96 -12.57 -3.59
C ALA A 320 34.76 -13.35 -4.90
N ASP A 321 35.82 -14.00 -5.38
CA ASP A 321 35.79 -14.82 -6.59
C ASP A 321 36.35 -16.21 -6.31
N PRO A 322 35.51 -17.16 -5.86
CA PRO A 322 35.96 -18.53 -5.63
C PRO A 322 36.26 -19.29 -6.93
N THR A 323 35.92 -18.75 -8.10
CA THR A 323 36.14 -19.39 -9.40
C THR A 323 37.43 -18.92 -10.08
N GLY A 324 37.95 -17.76 -9.70
CA GLY A 324 39.10 -17.09 -10.32
C GLY A 324 38.80 -16.48 -11.70
N VAL A 325 37.54 -16.50 -12.16
CA VAL A 325 37.14 -16.00 -13.47
C VAL A 325 37.15 -14.47 -13.53
N LEU A 326 36.59 -13.79 -12.53
CA LEU A 326 36.61 -12.32 -12.46
C LEU A 326 38.05 -11.83 -12.35
N HIS A 327 38.84 -12.55 -11.57
CA HIS A 327 40.26 -12.35 -11.43
C HIS A 327 40.99 -12.45 -12.79
N SER A 328 40.68 -13.44 -13.63
CA SER A 328 41.33 -13.61 -14.94
C SER A 328 41.18 -12.43 -15.91
N THR A 329 40.19 -11.55 -15.70
CA THR A 329 39.99 -10.34 -16.54
C THR A 329 41.02 -9.23 -16.27
N GLY A 330 41.67 -9.25 -15.10
CA GLY A 330 42.63 -8.24 -14.67
C GLY A 330 42.07 -6.86 -14.33
N ALA A 331 40.75 -6.64 -14.47
CA ALA A 331 40.10 -5.35 -14.26
C ALA A 331 39.73 -5.05 -12.81
N MET A 332 39.65 -6.08 -11.96
CA MET A 332 39.24 -5.97 -10.56
C MET A 332 40.43 -5.69 -9.64
N TRP A 333 40.20 -4.95 -8.55
CA TRP A 333 41.18 -4.78 -7.48
C TRP A 333 41.27 -6.05 -6.62
N TYR A 334 42.50 -6.53 -6.44
CA TYR A 334 42.84 -7.65 -5.59
C TYR A 334 43.33 -7.13 -4.25
N PRO A 335 42.60 -7.39 -3.15
CA PRO A 335 43.02 -6.96 -1.83
C PRO A 335 44.34 -7.62 -1.42
N ASP A 336 45.09 -7.05 -0.47
CA ASP A 336 46.15 -7.77 0.25
C ASP A 336 45.53 -9.01 0.98
N PRO A 337 46.23 -10.16 1.07
CA PRO A 337 45.72 -11.36 1.76
C PRO A 337 45.27 -11.12 3.21
N ARG A 338 45.82 -10.10 3.87
CA ARG A 338 45.43 -9.71 5.24
C ARG A 338 44.04 -9.08 5.32
N LEU A 339 43.48 -8.59 4.20
CA LEU A 339 42.19 -7.91 4.13
C LEU A 339 41.00 -8.84 3.86
N ASN A 340 41.17 -10.16 3.99
CA ASN A 340 40.16 -11.19 3.73
C ASN A 340 39.63 -11.21 2.27
N GLN A 341 39.94 -12.27 1.53
CA GLN A 341 39.69 -12.35 0.09
C GLN A 341 38.64 -13.39 -0.33
N THR A 342 38.17 -14.25 0.58
CA THR A 342 37.54 -15.52 0.15
C THR A 342 36.04 -15.63 0.39
N ASP A 343 35.47 -14.95 1.38
CA ASP A 343 34.08 -15.19 1.81
C ASP A 343 33.23 -13.91 1.84
N SER A 344 33.73 -12.78 1.33
CA SER A 344 32.99 -11.52 1.31
C SER A 344 33.46 -10.56 0.22
N ASP A 345 32.55 -9.71 -0.25
CA ASP A 345 32.93 -8.58 -1.11
C ASP A 345 33.48 -7.46 -0.21
N ILE A 346 34.60 -6.85 -0.57
CA ILE A 346 35.33 -5.89 0.26
C ILE A 346 35.32 -4.50 -0.35
N THR A 347 35.06 -3.51 0.51
CA THR A 347 35.28 -2.09 0.22
C THR A 347 36.36 -1.55 1.16
N LEU A 348 37.44 -1.01 0.61
CA LEU A 348 38.43 -0.26 1.36
C LEU A 348 38.24 1.23 1.09
N MET A 349 38.17 2.02 2.15
CA MET A 349 37.97 3.46 2.11
C MET A 349 39.22 4.18 2.62
N MET A 350 39.64 5.21 1.88
CA MET A 350 40.81 6.04 2.15
C MET A 350 40.32 7.46 2.40
N LEU A 351 40.40 7.89 3.66
CA LEU A 351 40.04 9.23 4.11
C LEU A 351 41.28 10.09 4.24
N THR A 352 41.27 11.26 3.61
CA THR A 352 42.25 12.31 3.88
C THR A 352 41.54 13.50 4.53
N GLN A 353 42.09 13.97 5.64
CA GLN A 353 41.52 15.10 6.39
C GLN A 353 41.96 16.46 5.80
N ASN A 354 42.95 16.48 4.89
CA ASN A 354 43.47 17.69 4.21
C ASN A 354 43.70 18.85 5.19
N ASP A 355 43.21 20.05 4.86
CA ASP A 355 43.35 21.28 5.67
C ASP A 355 42.13 21.52 6.57
N VAL A 356 41.66 20.45 7.25
CA VAL A 356 40.58 20.51 8.24
C VAL A 356 41.15 20.74 9.64
N TYR A 357 40.61 21.75 10.33
CA TYR A 357 41.01 22.16 11.66
C TYR A 357 39.94 21.85 12.69
N TYR A 358 40.32 21.24 13.80
CA TYR A 358 39.41 20.85 14.87
C TYR A 358 39.52 21.79 16.06
N ARG A 359 38.38 22.20 16.63
CA ARG A 359 38.34 23.03 17.85
C ARG A 359 38.45 22.21 19.13
N THR A 360 38.05 20.95 19.09
CA THR A 360 38.25 19.97 20.15
C THR A 360 39.04 18.79 19.59
N PRO A 361 39.83 18.07 20.39
CA PRO A 361 40.42 16.82 19.93
C PRO A 361 39.33 15.83 19.50
N SER A 362 39.67 14.95 18.56
CA SER A 362 38.78 13.91 18.04
C SER A 362 39.31 12.53 18.41
N ASP A 363 38.62 11.87 19.34
CA ASP A 363 38.91 10.51 19.79
C ASP A 363 38.33 9.43 18.84
N ASP A 364 37.71 9.84 17.72
CA ASP A 364 37.22 8.89 16.72
C ASP A 364 38.39 8.13 16.09
N PRO A 365 38.37 6.78 16.04
CA PRO A 365 39.48 5.97 15.55
C PRO A 365 39.82 6.16 14.07
N TRP A 366 38.87 6.63 13.27
CA TRP A 366 39.04 6.80 11.83
C TRP A 366 39.30 8.26 11.49
N ILE A 367 38.62 9.18 12.17
CA ILE A 367 38.74 10.64 12.04
C ILE A 367 39.50 11.20 13.26
N ALA A 368 40.67 10.63 13.54
CA ALA A 368 41.47 11.00 14.72
C ALA A 368 42.17 12.35 14.52
N ALA A 369 42.13 13.22 15.53
CA ALA A 369 42.76 14.54 15.50
C ALA A 369 43.20 15.01 16.89
N HIS A 370 44.50 14.95 17.14
CA HIS A 370 45.15 15.27 18.41
C HIS A 370 46.41 16.13 18.23
N GLU A 371 46.88 16.34 17.00
CA GLU A 371 48.06 17.16 16.72
C GLU A 371 47.76 18.65 16.85
N LYS A 372 48.39 19.35 17.80
CA LYS A 372 48.17 20.80 17.99
C LYS A 372 48.92 21.63 16.95
N LEU A 373 48.20 22.52 16.26
CA LEU A 373 48.79 23.49 15.34
C LEU A 373 49.55 24.57 16.12
N ASN A 374 50.89 24.61 15.99
CA ASN A 374 51.77 25.64 16.57
C ASN A 374 51.54 25.91 18.08
N GLY A 375 51.12 24.89 18.84
CA GLY A 375 50.82 25.02 20.27
C GLY A 375 49.52 25.76 20.61
N SER A 376 48.68 26.05 19.61
CA SER A 376 47.33 26.60 19.80
C SER A 376 46.30 25.51 20.19
N ASP A 377 45.11 25.93 20.63
CA ASP A 377 43.96 25.03 20.89
C ASP A 377 43.20 24.67 19.60
N VAL A 378 43.94 24.48 18.51
CA VAL A 378 43.44 23.99 17.23
C VAL A 378 44.19 22.70 16.89
N TYR A 379 43.44 21.65 16.58
CA TYR A 379 43.97 20.33 16.31
C TYR A 379 43.89 20.01 14.81
N MET A 380 44.81 19.17 14.33
CA MET A 380 44.86 18.61 12.99
C MET A 380 44.77 17.09 13.06
N GLY A 381 44.46 16.47 11.92
CA GLY A 381 44.34 15.02 11.82
C GLY A 381 45.66 14.30 12.10
N ASP A 382 45.59 13.17 12.81
CA ASP A 382 46.76 12.39 13.24
C ASP A 382 47.47 11.67 12.08
N TYR A 383 46.75 11.41 10.99
CA TYR A 383 47.23 10.62 9.87
C TYR A 383 46.92 11.33 8.56
N THR A 384 47.86 11.26 7.62
CA THR A 384 47.66 11.79 6.26
C THR A 384 46.54 11.04 5.54
N VAL A 385 46.50 9.71 5.70
CA VAL A 385 45.46 8.83 5.14
C VAL A 385 44.98 7.87 6.24
N SER A 386 43.68 7.88 6.53
CA SER A 386 43.02 6.93 7.43
C SER A 386 42.29 5.86 6.63
N LEU A 387 42.49 4.59 6.98
CA LEU A 387 41.85 3.44 6.32
C LEU A 387 40.66 2.91 7.10
N LEU A 388 39.58 2.58 6.39
CA LEU A 388 38.42 1.85 6.92
C LEU A 388 38.02 0.77 5.91
N GLY A 389 37.88 -0.46 6.39
CA GLY A 389 37.45 -1.58 5.56
C GLY A 389 36.04 -2.03 5.95
N CYS A 390 35.24 -2.36 4.95
CA CYS A 390 33.94 -2.98 5.11
C CYS A 390 33.86 -4.25 4.27
N ILE A 391 33.30 -5.31 4.83
CA ILE A 391 32.93 -6.50 4.09
C ILE A 391 31.41 -6.60 3.95
N ASP A 392 30.93 -6.87 2.74
CA ASP A 392 29.53 -7.10 2.40
C ASP A 392 29.33 -8.61 2.17
N GLN A 393 28.34 -9.19 2.86
CA GLN A 393 27.92 -10.58 2.70
C GLN A 393 26.42 -10.67 2.49
N TYR A 394 26.00 -11.63 1.67
CA TYR A 394 24.65 -11.83 1.22
C TYR A 394 24.19 -13.27 1.46
N GLN A 395 22.89 -13.46 1.59
CA GLN A 395 22.29 -14.78 1.75
C GLN A 395 20.88 -14.77 1.13
N PHE A 396 20.57 -15.81 0.35
CA PHE A 396 19.24 -16.05 -0.19
C PHE A 396 18.64 -17.31 0.42
N CYS A 397 17.35 -17.25 0.76
CA CYS A 397 16.64 -18.40 1.30
C CYS A 397 15.30 -18.64 0.61
N ASN A 398 14.95 -19.92 0.49
CA ASN A 398 13.61 -20.37 0.15
C ASN A 398 12.79 -20.52 1.45
N PRO A 399 11.78 -19.66 1.69
CA PRO A 399 10.95 -19.72 2.89
C PRO A 399 10.04 -20.97 2.95
N ASN A 400 9.93 -21.74 1.87
CA ASN A 400 9.11 -22.95 1.80
C ASN A 400 9.88 -24.22 2.17
N LEU A 401 11.18 -24.10 2.48
CA LEU A 401 12.04 -25.20 2.90
C LEU A 401 12.52 -24.97 4.33
N GLU A 402 12.84 -26.05 5.03
CA GLU A 402 13.41 -26.02 6.37
C GLU A 402 14.84 -26.58 6.38
N GLY A 403 15.64 -26.15 7.36
CA GLY A 403 17.00 -26.64 7.57
C GLY A 403 18.06 -26.07 6.63
N ASP A 404 19.20 -26.75 6.56
CA ASP A 404 20.43 -26.27 5.90
C ASP A 404 20.34 -26.17 4.38
N THR A 405 19.30 -26.75 3.77
CA THR A 405 19.00 -26.68 2.32
C THR A 405 18.08 -25.51 1.98
N ALA A 406 17.57 -24.79 2.98
CA ALA A 406 16.67 -23.66 2.76
C ALA A 406 17.41 -22.39 2.36
N CYS A 407 18.67 -22.23 2.78
CA CYS A 407 19.45 -21.00 2.59
C CYS A 407 20.82 -21.30 1.98
N THR A 408 21.30 -20.37 1.15
CA THR A 408 22.72 -20.32 0.81
C THR A 408 23.55 -20.01 2.05
N LYS A 409 24.85 -20.33 2.01
CA LYS A 409 25.80 -19.78 2.97
C LYS A 409 25.87 -18.27 2.82
N LEU A 410 26.19 -17.62 3.94
CA LEU A 410 26.48 -16.19 3.96
C LEU A 410 27.84 -15.96 3.31
N GLY A 411 27.90 -15.10 2.29
CA GLY A 411 29.17 -14.73 1.67
C GLY A 411 29.07 -13.64 0.60
N GLY A 412 30.18 -13.33 -0.07
CA GLY A 412 30.18 -12.40 -1.20
C GLY A 412 29.29 -12.89 -2.36
N ILE A 413 28.86 -11.99 -3.25
CA ILE A 413 27.78 -12.30 -4.19
C ILE A 413 28.08 -13.49 -5.12
N ASN A 414 29.32 -13.63 -5.60
CA ASN A 414 29.71 -14.75 -6.44
C ASN A 414 29.92 -16.04 -5.64
N SER A 415 30.33 -15.92 -4.38
CA SER A 415 30.41 -17.06 -3.46
C SER A 415 29.02 -17.64 -3.17
N VAL A 416 28.03 -16.77 -3.02
CA VAL A 416 26.63 -17.14 -2.89
C VAL A 416 26.11 -17.82 -4.16
N ALA A 417 26.44 -17.26 -5.34
CA ALA A 417 26.10 -17.87 -6.63
C ALA A 417 26.60 -19.32 -6.72
N LYS A 418 27.88 -19.52 -6.38
CA LYS A 418 28.53 -20.82 -6.39
C LYS A 418 27.92 -21.77 -5.36
N ASP A 419 27.69 -21.32 -4.13
CA ASP A 419 27.08 -22.14 -3.07
C ASP A 419 25.67 -22.60 -3.44
N MET A 420 24.91 -21.77 -4.14
CA MET A 420 23.56 -22.10 -4.62
C MET A 420 23.58 -23.32 -5.56
N VAL A 421 24.58 -23.40 -6.44
CA VAL A 421 24.81 -24.53 -7.34
C VAL A 421 25.38 -25.73 -6.58
N ASP A 422 26.42 -25.52 -5.77
CA ASP A 422 27.14 -26.61 -5.08
C ASP A 422 26.27 -27.34 -4.05
N ARG A 423 25.37 -26.62 -3.35
CA ARG A 423 24.49 -27.18 -2.31
C ARG A 423 23.10 -27.57 -2.82
N PHE A 424 22.80 -27.35 -4.10
CA PHE A 424 21.47 -27.57 -4.68
C PHE A 424 20.34 -26.92 -3.85
N VAL A 425 20.50 -25.65 -3.48
CA VAL A 425 19.42 -24.91 -2.81
C VAL A 425 18.25 -24.82 -3.79
N TYR A 426 17.15 -25.52 -3.48
CA TYR A 426 16.05 -25.68 -4.43
C TYR A 426 15.19 -24.42 -4.48
N PHE A 427 15.35 -23.64 -5.55
CA PHE A 427 14.46 -22.54 -5.93
C PHE A 427 13.60 -22.97 -7.12
N ASN A 428 12.32 -22.61 -7.11
CA ASN A 428 11.48 -22.73 -8.31
C ASN A 428 11.81 -21.61 -9.33
N LEU A 429 11.26 -21.70 -10.54
CA LEU A 429 11.56 -20.76 -11.62
C LEU A 429 11.23 -19.29 -11.25
N ASP A 430 10.11 -19.05 -10.56
CA ASP A 430 9.77 -17.71 -10.09
C ASP A 430 10.79 -17.19 -9.05
N GLN A 431 11.17 -18.04 -8.11
CA GLN A 431 12.16 -17.70 -7.09
C GLN A 431 13.54 -17.44 -7.72
N LEU A 432 13.94 -18.25 -8.71
CA LEU A 432 15.20 -18.08 -9.42
C LEU A 432 15.23 -16.76 -10.20
N ALA A 433 14.13 -16.42 -10.88
CA ALA A 433 13.99 -15.13 -11.55
C ALA A 433 14.13 -13.96 -10.55
N THR A 434 13.57 -14.08 -9.34
CA THR A 434 13.75 -13.07 -8.30
C THR A 434 15.20 -13.02 -7.80
N VAL A 435 15.85 -14.17 -7.56
CA VAL A 435 17.26 -14.23 -7.12
C VAL A 435 18.17 -13.58 -8.15
N GLU A 436 18.03 -13.92 -9.43
CA GLU A 436 18.78 -13.32 -10.54
C GLU A 436 18.66 -11.80 -10.56
N ARG A 437 17.43 -11.30 -10.37
CA ARG A 437 17.12 -9.88 -10.22
C ARG A 437 18.01 -9.24 -9.14
N PHE A 438 18.05 -9.80 -7.92
CA PHE A 438 18.89 -9.26 -6.84
C PHE A 438 20.38 -9.36 -7.16
N MET A 439 20.82 -10.50 -7.70
CA MET A 439 22.24 -10.76 -7.94
C MET A 439 22.84 -9.81 -8.97
N THR A 440 22.15 -9.54 -10.07
CA THR A 440 22.62 -8.66 -11.15
C THR A 440 22.92 -7.24 -10.67
N THR A 441 22.25 -6.77 -9.62
CA THR A 441 22.36 -5.38 -9.15
C THR A 441 22.99 -5.24 -7.77
N THR A 442 23.41 -6.35 -7.17
CA THR A 442 23.98 -6.33 -5.81
C THR A 442 25.20 -5.41 -5.68
N HIS A 443 26.06 -5.40 -6.69
CA HIS A 443 27.24 -4.54 -6.72
C HIS A 443 26.89 -3.03 -6.73
N LEU A 444 25.73 -2.65 -7.29
CA LEU A 444 25.26 -1.25 -7.39
C LEU A 444 24.82 -0.66 -6.04
N HIS A 445 24.51 -1.53 -5.08
CA HIS A 445 24.12 -1.13 -3.73
C HIS A 445 25.13 -1.60 -2.67
N SER A 446 26.39 -1.85 -3.04
CA SER A 446 27.49 -2.11 -2.10
C SER A 446 27.86 -0.89 -1.25
N MET A 447 28.70 -1.09 -0.23
CA MET A 447 29.30 0.04 0.53
C MET A 447 30.18 0.94 -0.35
N TYR A 448 30.87 0.35 -1.33
CA TYR A 448 31.65 1.09 -2.34
C TYR A 448 30.77 2.12 -3.07
N GLN A 449 29.62 1.69 -3.60
CA GLN A 449 28.75 2.58 -4.37
C GLN A 449 28.02 3.64 -3.52
N ALA A 450 28.01 3.49 -2.19
CA ALA A 450 27.49 4.52 -1.28
C ALA A 450 28.43 5.75 -1.19
N VAL A 451 29.72 5.53 -1.44
CA VAL A 451 30.80 6.52 -1.27
C VAL A 451 31.38 6.98 -2.61
N GLN A 452 31.50 6.08 -3.58
CA GLN A 452 32.17 6.35 -4.84
C GLN A 452 31.56 7.55 -5.59
N GLY A 453 32.43 8.42 -6.12
CA GLY A 453 32.04 9.60 -6.89
C GLY A 453 31.51 10.79 -6.07
N ARG A 454 31.29 10.64 -4.76
CA ARG A 454 30.82 11.72 -3.88
C ARG A 454 31.94 12.47 -3.16
N GLY A 455 33.12 11.87 -3.05
CA GLY A 455 34.25 12.44 -2.31
C GLY A 455 33.86 12.75 -0.85
N GLY A 456 34.34 13.88 -0.31
CA GLY A 456 34.01 14.31 1.05
C GLY A 456 32.51 14.52 1.32
N SER A 457 31.67 14.71 0.29
CA SER A 457 30.21 14.86 0.47
C SER A 457 29.48 13.55 0.82
N ALA A 458 30.19 12.41 0.76
CA ALA A 458 29.72 11.15 1.29
C ALA A 458 29.62 11.14 2.82
N LEU A 459 30.40 11.98 3.51
CA LEU A 459 30.49 12.06 4.95
C LEU A 459 29.41 13.00 5.53
N ASP A 460 28.67 12.54 6.53
CA ASP A 460 27.76 13.38 7.32
C ASP A 460 28.54 14.45 8.10
N ILE A 461 29.70 14.09 8.68
CA ILE A 461 30.56 15.05 9.39
C ILE A 461 31.04 16.17 8.47
N GLY A 462 31.28 15.87 7.18
CA GLY A 462 31.68 16.85 6.18
C GLY A 462 30.64 17.96 5.97
N GLN A 463 29.35 17.67 6.21
CA GLN A 463 28.27 18.67 6.12
C GLN A 463 28.25 19.65 7.31
N LYS A 464 28.97 19.34 8.40
CA LYS A 464 29.05 20.17 9.62
C LYS A 464 30.29 21.07 9.63
N LEU A 465 31.09 21.03 8.57
CA LEU A 465 32.31 21.81 8.42
C LEU A 465 32.00 23.26 8.06
N TYR A 466 32.62 24.22 8.75
CA TYR A 466 32.48 25.66 8.46
C TYR A 466 33.84 26.27 8.13
N ASN A 467 34.06 26.67 6.87
CA ASN A 467 35.35 27.22 6.39
C ASN A 467 36.57 26.36 6.82
N GLY A 468 36.48 25.03 6.69
CA GLY A 468 37.54 24.12 7.11
C GLY A 468 37.62 23.87 8.62
N HIS A 469 36.76 24.47 9.43
CA HIS A 469 36.72 24.24 10.86
C HIS A 469 35.64 23.24 11.26
N GLN A 470 36.05 22.18 11.94
CA GLN A 470 35.18 21.23 12.61
C GLN A 470 35.11 21.56 14.10
N TYR A 471 33.90 21.80 14.61
CA TYR A 471 33.75 22.18 16.02
C TYR A 471 34.00 20.99 16.96
N SER A 472 33.27 19.89 16.75
CA SER A 472 33.39 18.67 17.53
C SER A 472 33.10 17.46 16.66
N VAL A 473 33.77 16.35 16.96
CA VAL A 473 33.57 15.03 16.33
C VAL A 473 33.20 14.05 17.45
N PRO A 474 32.03 13.39 17.37
CA PRO A 474 31.69 12.31 18.29
C PRO A 474 32.70 11.16 18.19
N ALA A 475 33.03 10.51 19.32
CA ALA A 475 33.96 9.38 19.34
C ALA A 475 33.50 8.15 18.51
N ASN A 476 32.21 8.10 18.17
CA ASN A 476 31.60 7.08 17.33
C ASN A 476 31.19 7.59 15.94
N GLN A 477 31.79 8.69 15.46
CA GLN A 477 31.44 9.28 14.17
C GLN A 477 31.61 8.27 13.03
N TRP A 478 32.66 7.45 13.01
CA TRP A 478 32.85 6.42 11.99
C TRP A 478 31.68 5.42 11.92
N GLN A 479 31.08 5.06 13.06
CA GLN A 479 29.91 4.17 13.13
C GLN A 479 28.67 4.84 12.54
N ILE A 480 28.51 6.15 12.79
CA ILE A 480 27.44 6.97 12.22
C ILE A 480 27.60 7.02 10.69
N GLU A 481 28.81 7.25 10.19
CA GLU A 481 29.09 7.28 8.75
C GLU A 481 28.74 5.95 8.07
N VAL A 482 29.28 4.82 8.56
CA VAL A 482 29.01 3.50 7.95
C VAL A 482 27.54 3.11 8.07
N SER A 483 26.86 3.47 9.16
CA SER A 483 25.43 3.22 9.32
C SER A 483 24.59 4.03 8.33
N ASN A 484 24.98 5.27 8.05
CA ASN A 484 24.31 6.11 7.06
C ASN A 484 24.53 5.58 5.64
N TRP A 485 25.74 5.12 5.32
CA TRP A 485 26.04 4.48 4.03
C TRP A 485 25.28 3.17 3.85
N PHE A 486 25.18 2.36 4.90
CA PHE A 486 24.38 1.13 4.86
C PHE A 486 22.89 1.43 4.61
N ALA A 487 22.32 2.42 5.32
CA ALA A 487 20.95 2.86 5.09
C ALA A 487 20.71 3.39 3.66
N LEU A 488 21.68 4.16 3.13
CA LEU A 488 21.68 4.60 1.73
C LEU A 488 21.68 3.40 0.77
N SER A 489 22.57 2.43 0.98
CA SER A 489 22.62 1.22 0.17
C SER A 489 21.31 0.43 0.20
N LEU A 490 20.64 0.36 1.36
CA LEU A 490 19.31 -0.23 1.46
C LEU A 490 18.24 0.57 0.69
N ALA A 491 18.30 1.90 0.71
CA ALA A 491 17.41 2.73 -0.11
C ALA A 491 17.63 2.47 -1.62
N LYS A 492 18.87 2.29 -2.09
CA LYS A 492 19.14 1.86 -3.48
C LYS A 492 18.52 0.48 -3.77
N ALA A 493 18.63 -0.46 -2.83
CA ALA A 493 18.00 -1.79 -2.97
C ALA A 493 16.46 -1.72 -2.99
N GLN A 494 15.82 -0.69 -2.44
CA GLN A 494 14.37 -0.45 -2.54
C GLN A 494 13.95 0.27 -3.83
N ALA A 495 14.82 1.14 -4.36
CA ALA A 495 14.57 1.87 -5.60
C ALA A 495 14.64 0.95 -6.82
N TRP A 496 15.65 0.07 -6.82
CA TRP A 496 15.96 -0.76 -7.97
C TRP A 496 14.80 -1.68 -8.43
N PRO A 497 14.00 -2.33 -7.55
CA PRO A 497 12.86 -3.11 -8.00
C PRO A 497 11.85 -2.27 -8.79
N ILE A 498 11.67 -1.01 -8.42
CA ILE A 498 10.78 -0.12 -9.17
C ILE A 498 11.37 0.18 -10.54
N GLU A 499 12.64 0.59 -10.61
CA GLU A 499 13.31 0.86 -11.90
C GLU A 499 13.28 -0.35 -12.83
N TRP A 500 13.49 -1.56 -12.28
CA TRP A 500 13.44 -2.81 -13.03
C TRP A 500 12.06 -3.09 -13.63
N ALA A 501 10.99 -2.72 -12.91
CA ALA A 501 9.61 -2.89 -13.36
C ALA A 501 9.10 -1.75 -14.26
N THR A 502 9.84 -0.65 -14.38
CA THR A 502 9.40 0.53 -15.11
C THR A 502 10.33 1.00 -16.22
N GLU A 503 11.45 1.60 -15.82
CA GLU A 503 12.52 2.10 -16.66
C GLU A 503 13.66 2.56 -15.75
N PRO A 504 14.91 2.47 -16.19
CA PRO A 504 16.05 3.05 -15.50
C PRO A 504 15.86 4.55 -15.32
N GLN A 505 16.08 5.04 -14.10
CA GLN A 505 16.03 6.48 -13.82
C GLN A 505 17.42 7.11 -13.98
N ASN A 506 17.48 8.45 -14.04
CA ASN A 506 18.72 9.22 -14.10
C ASN A 506 19.64 8.89 -15.29
N PHE A 507 19.05 8.34 -16.36
CA PHE A 507 19.66 8.17 -17.68
C PHE A 507 18.82 8.86 -18.75
N ASP A 508 19.49 9.42 -19.76
CA ASP A 508 18.81 9.83 -20.99
C ASP A 508 18.36 8.58 -21.74
N ALA A 509 17.09 8.55 -22.13
CA ALA A 509 16.51 7.43 -22.87
C ALA A 509 17.25 7.21 -24.20
N PRO A 510 17.55 5.96 -24.59
CA PRO A 510 18.17 5.65 -25.87
C PRO A 510 17.27 6.15 -27.00
N LYS A 511 17.81 6.93 -27.93
CA LYS A 511 17.07 7.38 -29.11
C LYS A 511 17.16 6.33 -30.21
N GLU A 512 16.03 6.07 -30.85
CA GLU A 512 15.95 5.13 -31.97
C GLU A 512 16.83 5.60 -33.13
N GLY A 513 17.80 4.76 -33.53
CA GLY A 513 18.72 5.04 -34.63
C GLY A 513 20.04 5.75 -34.24
N GLU A 514 20.28 6.04 -32.96
CA GLU A 514 21.57 6.51 -32.45
C GLU A 514 22.29 5.40 -31.67
N ASP A 515 23.62 5.34 -31.78
CA ASP A 515 24.44 4.45 -30.96
C ASP A 515 24.34 4.88 -29.49
N SER A 516 23.60 4.12 -28.68
CA SER A 516 23.43 4.42 -27.27
C SER A 516 24.49 3.67 -26.41
N PRO A 517 25.07 4.34 -25.41
CA PRO A 517 26.02 3.75 -24.44
C PRO A 517 25.40 2.63 -23.57
N TRP A 518 24.07 2.51 -23.58
CA TRP A 518 23.36 1.48 -22.85
C TRP A 518 22.07 1.10 -23.60
N GLN A 519 21.53 -0.08 -23.31
CA GLN A 519 20.29 -0.57 -23.87
C GLN A 519 19.39 -1.15 -22.78
N TYR A 520 18.08 -1.16 -23.02
CA TYR A 520 17.16 -1.90 -22.17
C TYR A 520 17.50 -3.38 -22.21
N SER A 521 17.49 -4.03 -21.05
CA SER A 521 17.75 -5.46 -20.92
C SER A 521 16.44 -6.17 -20.56
N PRO A 522 15.54 -6.46 -21.52
CA PRO A 522 14.25 -7.04 -21.22
C PRO A 522 14.38 -8.46 -20.67
N PRO A 523 13.46 -8.89 -19.78
CA PRO A 523 13.47 -10.23 -19.25
C PRO A 523 13.31 -11.28 -20.37
N THR A 524 14.13 -12.33 -20.33
CA THR A 524 14.11 -13.41 -21.32
C THR A 524 13.20 -14.57 -20.93
N THR A 525 12.81 -14.66 -19.66
CA THR A 525 11.95 -15.73 -19.12
C THR A 525 10.52 -15.22 -18.88
N PRO A 526 9.50 -16.07 -19.10
CA PRO A 526 8.11 -15.74 -18.79
C PRO A 526 7.88 -15.35 -17.33
N GLU A 527 8.60 -15.98 -16.39
CA GLU A 527 8.52 -15.70 -14.96
C GLU A 527 9.02 -14.28 -14.64
N ALA A 528 10.15 -13.87 -15.22
CA ALA A 528 10.65 -12.52 -15.06
C ALA A 528 9.71 -11.50 -15.72
N GLU A 529 9.20 -11.76 -16.93
CA GLU A 529 8.21 -10.87 -17.56
C GLU A 529 6.96 -10.68 -16.69
N ALA A 530 6.47 -11.77 -16.07
CA ALA A 530 5.33 -11.71 -15.16
C ALA A 530 5.63 -10.89 -13.89
N GLN A 531 6.84 -11.00 -13.33
CA GLN A 531 7.26 -10.20 -12.16
C GLN A 531 7.29 -8.70 -12.46
N CYS A 532 7.61 -8.34 -13.70
CA CYS A 532 7.70 -6.95 -14.11
C CYS A 532 6.35 -6.23 -14.09
N ARG A 533 5.31 -6.94 -14.53
CA ARG A 533 3.93 -6.43 -14.52
C ARG A 533 3.27 -6.52 -13.15
N ASN A 534 4.04 -6.88 -12.12
CA ASN A 534 3.52 -7.24 -10.81
C ASN A 534 4.42 -6.73 -9.68
N GLN A 535 4.84 -5.47 -9.80
CA GLN A 535 5.61 -4.74 -8.80
C GLN A 535 4.67 -3.83 -7.99
N LEU A 536 4.66 -4.00 -6.67
CA LEU A 536 3.91 -3.16 -5.74
C LEU A 536 4.67 -1.87 -5.44
N VAL A 537 3.90 -0.80 -5.30
CA VAL A 537 4.33 0.50 -4.79
C VAL A 537 3.27 1.06 -3.85
N HIS A 538 3.68 1.99 -3.00
CA HIS A 538 2.73 2.74 -2.19
C HIS A 538 2.12 3.85 -3.05
N ASN A 539 0.81 4.03 -2.90
CA ASN A 539 0.02 4.93 -3.72
C ASN A 539 0.09 6.37 -3.18
N SER A 540 0.47 7.31 -4.05
CA SER A 540 0.57 8.74 -3.76
C SER A 540 -0.78 9.46 -3.60
N GLY A 541 -1.91 8.80 -3.91
CA GLY A 541 -3.27 9.29 -3.67
C GLY A 541 -4.14 9.48 -4.91
N ASP A 542 -3.57 9.35 -6.12
CA ASP A 542 -4.29 9.58 -7.39
C ASP A 542 -5.18 8.39 -7.79
N TYR A 543 -4.89 7.20 -7.24
CA TYR A 543 -5.61 5.96 -7.51
C TYR A 543 -6.26 5.44 -6.23
N LYS A 544 -7.19 4.49 -6.37
CA LYS A 544 -7.73 3.72 -5.24
C LYS A 544 -7.90 2.26 -5.61
N SER A 545 -7.50 1.41 -4.67
CA SER A 545 -7.62 -0.04 -4.77
C SER A 545 -8.84 -0.50 -3.96
N LEU A 546 -9.73 -1.27 -4.60
CA LEU A 546 -11.01 -1.75 -4.05
C LEU A 546 -11.03 -3.28 -3.99
N SER A 547 -11.54 -3.87 -2.91
CA SER A 547 -11.69 -5.32 -2.78
C SER A 547 -12.80 -5.86 -3.69
N VAL A 548 -12.45 -6.70 -4.67
CA VAL A 548 -13.39 -7.36 -5.58
C VAL A 548 -14.33 -8.29 -4.81
N LEU A 549 -13.83 -9.01 -3.81
CA LEU A 549 -14.65 -9.86 -2.95
C LEU A 549 -15.69 -9.03 -2.17
N GLY A 550 -15.27 -7.91 -1.58
CA GLY A 550 -16.17 -7.03 -0.84
C GLY A 550 -17.29 -6.49 -1.71
N MET A 551 -16.96 -6.02 -2.91
CA MET A 551 -17.96 -5.58 -3.90
C MET A 551 -18.89 -6.72 -4.33
N GLY A 552 -18.33 -7.89 -4.63
CA GLY A 552 -19.09 -9.06 -5.02
C GLY A 552 -20.11 -9.49 -3.97
N LEU A 553 -19.73 -9.50 -2.68
CA LEU A 553 -20.64 -9.81 -1.58
C LEU A 553 -21.76 -8.77 -1.44
N ILE A 554 -21.43 -7.48 -1.53
CA ILE A 554 -22.44 -6.40 -1.47
C ILE A 554 -23.46 -6.56 -2.61
N LEU A 555 -22.98 -6.72 -3.84
CA LEU A 555 -23.83 -6.83 -5.03
C LEU A 555 -24.67 -8.11 -5.02
N ALA A 556 -24.09 -9.25 -4.63
CA ALA A 556 -24.82 -10.52 -4.58
C ALA A 556 -25.90 -10.51 -3.49
N LEU A 557 -25.55 -10.14 -2.25
CA LEU A 557 -26.51 -10.14 -1.13
C LEU A 557 -27.58 -9.07 -1.32
N GLY A 558 -27.19 -7.85 -1.67
CA GLY A 558 -28.14 -6.78 -1.96
C GLY A 558 -29.01 -7.09 -3.17
N GLY A 559 -28.45 -7.73 -4.21
CA GLY A 559 -29.18 -8.16 -5.40
C GLY A 559 -30.28 -9.18 -5.07
N VAL A 560 -29.97 -10.18 -4.25
CA VAL A 560 -30.97 -11.15 -3.77
C VAL A 560 -32.10 -10.45 -3.01
N ILE A 561 -31.76 -9.53 -2.09
CA ILE A 561 -32.76 -8.77 -1.33
C ILE A 561 -33.65 -7.94 -2.26
N ILE A 562 -33.05 -7.25 -3.23
CA ILE A 562 -33.78 -6.41 -4.19
C ILE A 562 -34.73 -7.25 -5.04
N ILE A 563 -34.24 -8.36 -5.61
CA ILE A 563 -35.05 -9.25 -6.46
C ILE A 563 -36.22 -9.81 -5.63
N LEU A 564 -35.96 -10.32 -4.44
CA LEU A 564 -37.02 -10.83 -3.56
C LEU A 564 -38.04 -9.75 -3.18
N GLY A 565 -37.60 -8.52 -2.90
CA GLY A 565 -38.48 -7.42 -2.56
C GLY A 565 -39.33 -6.93 -3.73
N LEU A 566 -38.79 -6.92 -4.95
CA LEU A 566 -39.52 -6.50 -6.15
C LEU A 566 -40.56 -7.52 -6.58
N PHE A 567 -40.21 -8.81 -6.56
CA PHE A 567 -41.09 -9.89 -7.02
C PHE A 567 -41.89 -10.55 -5.89
N LEU A 568 -41.90 -9.93 -4.71
CA LEU A 568 -42.53 -10.50 -3.52
C LEU A 568 -43.99 -10.92 -3.77
N ASP A 569 -44.77 -10.03 -4.38
CA ASP A 569 -46.19 -10.26 -4.64
C ASP A 569 -46.41 -11.41 -5.65
N SER A 570 -45.54 -11.52 -6.66
CA SER A 570 -45.57 -12.56 -7.68
C SER A 570 -45.15 -13.93 -7.13
N CYS A 571 -44.05 -13.99 -6.37
CA CYS A 571 -43.53 -15.22 -5.80
C CYS A 571 -44.54 -15.84 -4.81
N VAL A 572 -45.17 -15.02 -3.98
CA VAL A 572 -46.11 -15.50 -2.96
C VAL A 572 -47.50 -15.78 -3.54
N GLY A 573 -47.90 -15.07 -4.61
CA GLY A 573 -49.12 -15.35 -5.36
C GLY A 573 -49.19 -16.77 -5.92
N LEU A 574 -48.04 -17.40 -6.18
CA LEU A 574 -47.95 -18.81 -6.59
C LEU A 574 -48.10 -19.80 -5.42
N LEU A 575 -47.63 -19.43 -4.22
CA LEU A 575 -47.59 -20.28 -3.02
C LEU A 575 -48.91 -20.26 -2.22
N GLN A 576 -49.64 -19.14 -2.22
CA GLN A 576 -50.85 -18.96 -1.42
C GLN A 576 -52.13 -19.28 -2.21
N ARG A 577 -52.36 -20.58 -2.47
CA ARG A 577 -53.60 -21.10 -3.08
C ARG A 577 -54.48 -21.83 -2.07
N GLY A 578 -55.78 -21.93 -2.35
CA GLY A 578 -56.75 -22.65 -1.49
C GLY A 578 -57.00 -21.96 -0.15
N LYS A 579 -56.85 -22.69 0.97
CA LYS A 579 -57.19 -22.20 2.33
C LYS A 579 -56.40 -20.97 2.79
N ARG A 580 -55.31 -20.59 2.10
CA ARG A 580 -54.49 -19.40 2.39
C ARG A 580 -54.78 -18.22 1.45
N ALA A 581 -55.78 -18.33 0.56
CA ALA A 581 -56.11 -17.27 -0.40
C ALA A 581 -56.50 -15.95 0.28
N TYR A 582 -57.17 -16.02 1.44
CA TYR A 582 -57.58 -14.85 2.21
C TYR A 582 -56.39 -13.96 2.64
N LEU A 583 -55.21 -14.55 2.88
CA LEU A 583 -54.00 -13.80 3.25
C LEU A 583 -53.54 -12.85 2.13
N ARG A 584 -53.64 -13.35 0.89
CA ARG A 584 -53.33 -12.60 -0.32
C ARG A 584 -54.40 -11.55 -0.60
N GLU A 585 -55.68 -11.93 -0.51
CA GLU A 585 -56.79 -11.00 -0.70
C GLU A 585 -56.69 -9.82 0.26
N GLN A 586 -56.42 -10.08 1.54
CA GLN A 586 -56.26 -9.01 2.53
C GLN A 586 -55.07 -8.09 2.21
N TRP A 587 -53.92 -8.65 1.81
CA TRP A 587 -52.75 -7.88 1.37
C TRP A 587 -53.02 -6.99 0.15
N TRP A 588 -53.86 -7.45 -0.79
CA TRP A 588 -54.27 -6.67 -1.97
C TRP A 588 -55.33 -5.63 -1.64
N THR A 589 -56.33 -5.96 -0.80
CA THR A 589 -57.40 -5.01 -0.43
C THR A 589 -56.92 -3.89 0.48
N GLU A 590 -55.90 -4.15 1.31
CA GLU A 590 -55.34 -3.15 2.23
C GLU A 590 -54.27 -2.26 1.55
N GLU A 591 -53.97 -2.48 0.27
CA GLU A 591 -53.17 -1.56 -0.53
C GLU A 591 -53.92 -0.21 -0.71
N THR A 592 -53.20 0.89 -0.88
CA THR A 592 -53.75 2.26 -0.85
C THR A 592 -54.89 2.46 -1.86
N LEU A 593 -54.72 2.03 -3.11
CA LEU A 593 -55.77 2.10 -4.12
C LEU A 593 -56.89 1.10 -3.85
N GLY A 594 -56.56 -0.07 -3.31
CA GLY A 594 -57.53 -1.06 -2.82
C GLY A 594 -58.49 -0.48 -1.77
N LEU A 595 -57.95 0.18 -0.74
CA LEU A 595 -58.70 0.84 0.32
C LEU A 595 -59.48 2.06 -0.20
N HIS A 596 -58.88 2.86 -1.09
CA HIS A 596 -59.54 4.01 -1.70
C HIS A 596 -60.78 3.57 -2.50
N GLY A 597 -60.63 2.55 -3.35
CA GLY A 597 -61.76 1.99 -4.09
C GLY A 597 -62.81 1.36 -3.19
N ALA A 598 -62.42 0.66 -2.12
CA ALA A 598 -63.36 0.09 -1.15
C ALA A 598 -64.18 1.18 -0.42
N ALA A 599 -63.54 2.29 -0.03
CA ALA A 599 -64.21 3.42 0.62
C ALA A 599 -65.22 4.10 -0.32
N TYR A 600 -64.86 4.33 -1.58
CA TYR A 600 -65.75 4.94 -2.57
C TYR A 600 -66.97 4.05 -2.86
N ARG A 601 -66.77 2.73 -3.02
CA ARG A 601 -67.89 1.78 -3.19
C ARG A 601 -68.80 1.74 -1.97
N ALA A 602 -68.24 1.80 -0.76
CA ALA A 602 -69.03 1.82 0.48
C ALA A 602 -69.91 3.08 0.59
N LEU A 603 -69.49 4.18 -0.03
CA LEU A 603 -70.23 5.43 -0.14
C LEU A 603 -71.15 5.49 -1.38
N GLY A 604 -71.25 4.40 -2.15
CA GLY A 604 -72.09 4.31 -3.35
C GLY A 604 -71.54 5.06 -4.57
N VAL A 605 -70.25 5.42 -4.57
CA VAL A 605 -69.60 6.15 -5.66
C VAL A 605 -68.95 5.16 -6.64
N SER A 606 -69.08 5.41 -7.94
CA SER A 606 -68.48 4.57 -8.97
C SER A 606 -66.96 4.50 -8.82
N THR A 607 -66.38 3.33 -9.10
CA THR A 607 -64.92 3.12 -9.16
C THR A 607 -64.44 2.79 -10.57
N ASN A 608 -65.25 3.04 -11.60
CA ASN A 608 -64.81 2.89 -12.98
C ASN A 608 -63.91 4.07 -13.36
N TRP A 609 -62.79 3.78 -14.02
CA TRP A 609 -61.78 4.78 -14.38
C TRP A 609 -62.28 5.87 -15.36
N GLY A 610 -63.42 5.66 -16.00
CA GLY A 610 -64.01 6.61 -16.94
C GLY A 610 -65.06 7.55 -16.33
N ASP A 611 -65.42 7.36 -15.06
CA ASP A 611 -66.49 8.13 -14.43
C ASP A 611 -65.93 9.35 -13.66
N GLU A 612 -66.64 10.47 -13.71
CA GLU A 612 -66.30 11.65 -12.92
C GLU A 612 -66.72 11.44 -11.46
N VAL A 613 -65.78 11.58 -10.52
CA VAL A 613 -66.02 11.36 -9.09
C VAL A 613 -65.57 12.55 -8.25
N PRO A 614 -66.31 12.90 -7.18
CA PRO A 614 -65.94 14.01 -6.31
C PRO A 614 -64.66 13.71 -5.50
N PRO A 615 -63.90 14.75 -5.11
CA PRO A 615 -62.68 14.59 -4.33
C PRO A 615 -62.99 14.08 -2.91
N SER A 616 -62.02 13.38 -2.31
CA SER A 616 -62.21 12.70 -1.00
C SER A 616 -62.58 13.63 0.16
N SER A 617 -62.29 14.94 0.05
CA SER A 617 -62.66 15.95 1.05
C SER A 617 -64.17 16.14 1.21
N VAL A 618 -64.96 15.89 0.16
CA VAL A 618 -66.43 16.03 0.18
C VAL A 618 -67.06 15.07 1.21
N PHE A 619 -66.41 13.95 1.48
CA PHE A 619 -66.92 12.92 2.39
C PHE A 619 -66.55 13.15 3.86
N GLN A 620 -65.74 14.17 4.18
CA GLN A 620 -65.17 14.38 5.53
C GLN A 620 -66.23 14.72 6.60
N GLY A 621 -67.47 15.06 6.20
CA GLY A 621 -68.60 15.38 7.09
C GLY A 621 -69.74 14.36 7.09
N LEU A 622 -69.68 13.28 6.31
CA LEU A 622 -70.70 12.24 6.30
C LEU A 622 -70.54 11.35 7.54
N THR A 623 -71.09 11.79 8.67
CA THR A 623 -71.27 10.91 9.83
C THR A 623 -72.37 9.91 9.51
N SER A 624 -72.16 8.63 9.87
CA SER A 624 -73.10 7.55 9.56
C SER A 624 -74.49 7.92 10.06
N ALA A 625 -75.42 8.17 9.13
CA ALA A 625 -76.83 8.18 9.44
C ALA A 625 -77.16 6.80 10.03
N SER A 626 -77.46 6.78 11.33
CA SER A 626 -78.15 5.67 11.95
C SER A 626 -79.53 5.59 11.33
N ASP A 627 -79.70 4.72 10.35
CA ASP A 627 -80.83 3.78 10.32
C ASP A 627 -80.59 2.70 9.25
N GLY A 628 -80.42 1.47 9.73
CA GLY A 628 -80.78 0.27 8.98
C GLY A 628 -79.72 -0.35 8.05
N TYR A 629 -78.60 -0.86 8.58
CA TYR A 629 -77.94 -2.00 7.94
C TYR A 629 -78.37 -3.30 8.62
N ARG A 630 -79.36 -3.97 8.02
CA ARG A 630 -79.54 -5.41 8.17
C ARG A 630 -78.29 -6.09 7.60
N SER A 631 -77.74 -7.03 8.36
CA SER A 631 -76.76 -8.00 7.90
C SER A 631 -77.19 -8.61 6.56
N VAL A 632 -76.40 -8.42 5.51
CA VAL A 632 -76.54 -9.19 4.26
C VAL A 632 -75.78 -10.51 4.44
N PRO A 633 -76.44 -11.67 4.34
CA PRO A 633 -75.75 -12.95 4.18
C PRO A 633 -75.31 -13.10 2.72
N LEU A 634 -74.06 -13.51 2.52
CA LEU A 634 -73.52 -13.91 1.22
C LEU A 634 -74.21 -15.19 0.74
N GLY A 635 -74.91 -15.13 -0.39
CA GLY A 635 -75.37 -16.31 -1.12
C GLY A 635 -76.05 -15.96 -2.44
N GLY A 636 -75.55 -16.54 -3.53
CA GLY A 636 -76.34 -16.86 -4.72
C GLY A 636 -76.20 -15.89 -5.89
N ALA A 637 -75.86 -16.47 -7.04
CA ALA A 637 -75.71 -15.84 -8.34
C ALA A 637 -77.02 -15.36 -8.97
N ASP A 638 -76.83 -14.51 -9.99
CA ASP A 638 -77.64 -14.27 -11.19
C ASP A 638 -78.70 -13.15 -11.24
N ALA A 639 -78.67 -12.51 -12.41
CA ALA A 639 -79.71 -11.77 -13.15
C ALA A 639 -79.76 -10.22 -13.07
N GLU A 640 -79.44 -9.64 -14.24
CA GLU A 640 -79.88 -8.40 -14.90
C GLU A 640 -80.82 -7.41 -14.17
N GLY A 641 -80.50 -6.12 -14.30
CA GLY A 641 -81.47 -5.03 -14.14
C GLY A 641 -80.85 -3.64 -14.14
N LYS A 642 -80.97 -2.91 -15.26
CA LYS A 642 -80.77 -1.45 -15.35
C LYS A 642 -81.82 -0.73 -14.50
N SER A 643 -81.41 0.28 -13.72
CA SER A 643 -82.28 1.43 -13.45
C SER A 643 -81.46 2.69 -13.16
N ASP A 644 -81.72 3.74 -13.94
CA ASP A 644 -81.32 5.12 -13.69
C ASP A 644 -81.82 5.61 -12.32
N GLY A 645 -81.00 6.39 -11.65
CA GLY A 645 -81.34 7.03 -10.38
C GLY A 645 -80.30 8.08 -9.98
N GLY A 646 -80.31 9.22 -10.67
CA GLY A 646 -79.53 10.39 -10.29
C GLY A 646 -80.03 10.98 -8.96
N ILE A 647 -79.09 11.30 -8.06
CA ILE A 647 -79.39 12.01 -6.82
C ILE A 647 -79.17 13.52 -7.06
N ILE A 648 -80.24 14.27 -6.83
CA ILE A 648 -80.29 15.74 -6.86
C ILE A 648 -79.62 16.28 -5.58
N VAL A 649 -78.64 17.16 -5.74
CA VAL A 649 -78.02 17.93 -4.67
C VAL A 649 -78.99 19.03 -4.23
N SER A 650 -79.40 19.02 -2.96
CA SER A 650 -80.13 20.13 -2.34
C SER A 650 -79.13 21.23 -1.96
N GLU A 651 -79.21 22.37 -2.64
CA GLU A 651 -78.59 23.63 -2.18
C GLU A 651 -79.29 24.10 -0.91
N ARG A 652 -78.50 24.45 0.11
CA ARG A 652 -78.97 25.12 1.33
C ARG A 652 -78.66 26.60 1.20
N HIS A 653 -79.69 27.41 0.97
CA HIS A 653 -79.60 28.87 1.01
C HIS A 653 -79.22 29.35 2.43
N GLU A 654 -78.11 30.09 2.54
CA GLU A 654 -77.77 30.89 3.71
C GLU A 654 -78.66 32.14 3.76
N SER A 655 -79.37 32.32 4.87
CA SER A 655 -80.07 33.55 5.23
C SER A 655 -79.20 34.35 6.21
N HIS A 656 -78.87 35.58 5.81
CA HIS A 656 -78.20 36.61 6.60
C HIS A 656 -79.00 37.08 7.84
N ARG A 657 -78.27 37.77 8.73
CA ARG A 657 -78.61 38.68 9.86
C ARG A 657 -78.47 38.07 11.26
N ASP A 658 -77.91 38.73 12.27
CA ASP A 658 -77.21 40.02 12.40
C ASP A 658 -76.61 40.07 13.83
N THR A 659 -75.49 40.80 13.97
CA THR A 659 -75.04 41.64 15.11
C THR A 659 -74.64 41.07 16.50
N VAL A 660 -73.39 41.43 16.86
CA VAL A 660 -72.89 42.03 18.14
C VAL A 660 -72.92 41.09 19.37
N VAL A 661 -71.79 40.53 19.82
CA VAL A 661 -70.63 41.10 20.57
C VAL A 661 -69.45 40.16 20.38
#